data_AF-A0A5E4MT67-F1
#
_entry.id   AF-A0A5E4MT67-F1
#
_cell.length_a   1.000
_cell.length_b   1.000
_cell.length_c   1.000
_cell.angle_alpha   90.00
_cell.angle_beta   90.00
_cell.angle_gamma   90.00
#
_symmetry.space_group_name_H-M   'P 1'
#
loop_
_entity.id
_entity.type
_entity.pdbx_description
1 polymer ?
#
loop_
_entity_poly.entity_id
_entity_poly.type
_entity_poly.pdbx_seq_one_letter_code
_entity_poly.pdbx_strand_id
1 'polypeptide(L)'
;MFDPVVLFELSDFFKVIRTLSILSRTPKLQRLHIPGFIVTKPRTLSQEDIYRNINSLDLVSSRSALLDSFHENEYTSYDTHIRNEEIYHDLCAIDNNCSSIAISEHPVIAQQTIEKRDYVINELVETEKNYVDVLQTLLKCFIKPLSKIMKEDDFFTIFQGIKELYEVHKDFHHDLIKACSSYSTLRLSDVFLNWKDKFLVYADYCANLTTAQDRIQDVCSQNEHIYREVNRCQEEANNGKFKLRDILSVPMQRILKYHLLLDKLIHDTPQTHKDLPGLEWAKECMVDVAQYINEVKRDSDTLQIMNDVQKSIVDWDVVGITPLKNYGHLIADGELKIKSHNDQKVKPRYVFIFDQVVLMCKSIRFIGFQSDQYSFKQLLFISQHRLEDYTTRKLLSRDNRWSHQFNMVPKSEGTTYTFYARSEDQKMKWMKAIQDAMDNNEPSVCNLTSHKFIMHSFDTPTVCYHCSKYLKGCIFQGYKCKECFISVHKLCIPESGRCGLISPQSTTTHNTMFQNKFPNNFDRHRSHDWSDNDTLTEHLWFVGEMDRDRATTLLESESDGTYLVRIRPQGPTRPVETVYALSLKSNNQVKHMKICERLEDGISSFYLSEKRFFPNLVELVNFYERNSLSENFTGLDIKLKWPFCRILAVAKYNFSPTESNQLPLKEGCTLKILSKEGDQKGWWKGQIGDKIGFFPKVYVQEMANTH
;
A
#
# COMPACT_ATOMS: atom_id res chain seq x y z
N MET A 1 -30.13 -18.68 27.13
CA MET A 1 -30.14 -18.24 25.73
C MET A 1 -30.99 -16.98 25.62
N PHE A 2 -30.51 -16.00 24.88
CA PHE A 2 -31.18 -14.74 24.60
C PHE A 2 -31.21 -14.55 23.08
N ASP A 3 -32.16 -13.73 22.61
CA ASP A 3 -32.21 -13.32 21.22
C ASP A 3 -31.10 -12.28 20.96
N PRO A 4 -30.35 -12.30 19.84
CA PRO A 4 -29.30 -11.33 19.56
C PRO A 4 -29.72 -9.87 19.76
N VAL A 5 -30.97 -9.52 19.45
CA VAL A 5 -31.54 -8.17 19.63
C VAL A 5 -31.50 -7.74 21.10
N VAL A 6 -31.62 -8.68 22.05
CA VAL A 6 -31.56 -8.40 23.50
C VAL A 6 -30.19 -7.90 23.94
N LEU A 7 -29.12 -8.42 23.34
CA LEU A 7 -27.76 -7.94 23.58
C LEU A 7 -27.48 -6.68 22.76
N PHE A 8 -27.91 -6.63 21.51
CA PHE A 8 -27.66 -5.51 20.61
C PHE A 8 -28.34 -4.21 21.06
N GLU A 9 -29.63 -4.28 21.41
CA GLU A 9 -30.42 -3.14 21.88
C GLU A 9 -30.39 -2.96 23.40
N LEU A 10 -29.66 -3.84 24.12
CA LEU A 10 -29.58 -3.88 25.59
C LEU A 10 -30.94 -3.96 26.31
N SER A 11 -31.99 -4.39 25.59
CA SER A 11 -33.38 -4.34 26.02
C SER A 11 -33.70 -5.22 27.25
N ASP A 12 -32.96 -6.32 27.44
CA ASP A 12 -32.98 -7.17 28.64
C ASP A 12 -31.58 -7.76 28.91
N PHE A 13 -30.62 -6.87 29.20
CA PHE A 13 -29.22 -7.26 29.41
C PHE A 13 -29.03 -8.30 30.53
N PHE A 14 -29.94 -8.37 31.50
CA PHE A 14 -29.90 -9.41 32.52
C PHE A 14 -30.01 -10.83 31.94
N LYS A 15 -30.79 -11.02 30.87
CA LYS A 15 -30.93 -12.31 30.18
C LYS A 15 -29.59 -12.76 29.57
N VAL A 16 -28.76 -11.80 29.15
CA VAL A 16 -27.39 -12.02 28.69
C VAL A 16 -26.53 -12.51 29.85
N ILE A 17 -26.45 -11.75 30.95
CA ILE A 17 -25.64 -12.09 32.12
C ILE A 17 -26.05 -13.45 32.71
N ARG A 18 -27.35 -13.74 32.78
CA ARG A 18 -27.86 -15.04 33.22
C ARG A 18 -27.40 -16.17 32.31
N THR A 19 -27.38 -15.94 31.00
CA THR A 19 -26.88 -16.93 30.03
C THR A 19 -25.39 -17.19 30.23
N LEU A 20 -24.59 -16.14 30.48
CA LEU A 20 -23.16 -16.27 30.81
C LEU A 20 -22.93 -16.98 32.16
N SER A 21 -23.76 -16.71 33.17
CA SER A 21 -23.71 -17.42 34.46
C SER A 21 -23.96 -18.92 34.31
N ILE A 22 -24.89 -19.30 33.42
CA ILE A 22 -25.13 -20.72 33.10
C ILE A 22 -23.93 -21.31 32.36
N LEU A 23 -23.39 -20.59 31.36
CA LEU A 23 -22.22 -21.02 30.58
C LEU A 23 -21.00 -21.25 31.48
N SER A 24 -20.72 -20.33 32.40
CA SER A 24 -19.59 -20.38 33.35
C SER A 24 -19.63 -21.61 34.28
N ARG A 25 -20.79 -22.25 34.43
CA ARG A 25 -21.01 -23.42 35.28
C ARG A 25 -21.18 -24.71 34.49
N THR A 26 -20.90 -24.69 33.19
CA THR A 26 -20.97 -25.91 32.38
C THR A 26 -19.81 -26.86 32.74
N PRO A 27 -20.01 -28.19 32.62
CA PRO A 27 -18.95 -29.17 32.84
C PRO A 27 -17.72 -28.95 31.96
N LYS A 28 -17.89 -28.32 30.79
CA LYS A 28 -16.78 -27.95 29.90
C LYS A 28 -15.85 -26.92 30.54
N LEU A 29 -16.37 -25.86 31.16
CA LEU A 29 -15.56 -24.83 31.79
C LEU A 29 -15.08 -25.22 33.19
N GLN A 30 -15.86 -26.02 33.94
CA GLN A 30 -15.43 -26.56 35.22
C GLN A 30 -14.19 -27.47 35.10
N ARG A 31 -14.08 -28.22 34.00
CA ARG A 31 -12.89 -29.03 33.68
C ARG A 31 -11.64 -28.19 33.40
N LEU A 32 -11.80 -26.92 33.03
CA LEU A 32 -10.70 -25.99 32.80
C LEU A 32 -10.32 -25.22 34.08
N HIS A 33 -10.87 -25.60 35.25
CA HIS A 33 -10.67 -24.90 36.52
C HIS A 33 -11.03 -23.41 36.51
N ILE A 34 -11.88 -22.98 35.57
CA ILE A 34 -12.37 -21.60 35.52
C ILE A 34 -13.52 -21.46 36.53
N PRO A 35 -13.41 -20.54 37.51
CA PRO A 35 -14.45 -20.35 38.51
C PRO A 35 -15.71 -19.77 37.86
N GLY A 36 -16.84 -20.47 38.03
CA GLY A 36 -18.15 -20.00 37.58
C GLY A 36 -18.72 -18.91 38.49
N PHE A 37 -19.72 -18.18 37.98
CA PHE A 37 -20.43 -17.15 38.76
C PHE A 37 -21.94 -17.37 38.74
N ILE A 38 -22.63 -16.89 39.78
CA ILE A 38 -24.06 -17.11 39.99
C ILE A 38 -24.81 -15.77 39.99
N VAL A 39 -25.95 -15.75 39.29
CA VAL A 39 -26.88 -14.62 39.27
C VAL A 39 -28.24 -15.09 39.81
N THR A 40 -28.68 -14.57 40.96
CA THR A 40 -29.94 -14.94 41.65
C THR A 40 -31.01 -13.85 41.52
N LYS A 41 -32.29 -14.22 41.73
CA LYS A 41 -33.41 -13.31 42.10
C LYS A 41 -33.66 -13.48 43.62
N PRO A 42 -34.12 -12.46 44.39
CA PRO A 42 -34.77 -11.20 43.97
C PRO A 42 -33.81 -10.00 43.92
N ARG A 43 -34.14 -9.01 43.10
CA ARG A 43 -33.36 -7.77 42.94
C ARG A 43 -33.74 -6.77 44.01
N THR A 44 -32.78 -6.03 44.54
CA THR A 44 -33.08 -4.75 45.20
C THR A 44 -33.60 -3.77 44.14
N LEU A 45 -34.47 -2.82 44.51
CA LEU A 45 -34.97 -1.78 43.60
C LEU A 45 -33.83 -1.09 42.82
N SER A 46 -32.69 -0.88 43.48
CA SER A 46 -31.47 -0.31 42.87
C SER A 46 -30.87 -1.15 41.74
N GLN A 47 -30.97 -2.49 41.79
CA GLN A 47 -30.47 -3.35 40.72
C GLN A 47 -31.40 -3.33 39.51
N GLU A 48 -32.72 -3.22 39.70
CA GLU A 48 -33.64 -3.00 38.57
C GLU A 48 -33.39 -1.67 37.87
N ASP A 49 -33.08 -0.61 38.64
CA ASP A 49 -32.78 0.70 38.09
C ASP A 49 -31.48 0.72 37.28
N ILE A 50 -30.46 -0.05 37.67
CA ILE A 50 -29.22 -0.19 36.87
C ILE A 50 -29.54 -0.76 35.49
N TYR A 51 -30.27 -1.88 35.41
CA TYR A 51 -30.57 -2.52 34.12
C TYR A 51 -31.62 -1.77 33.27
N ARG A 52 -32.59 -1.08 33.89
CA ARG A 52 -33.53 -0.21 33.15
C ARG A 52 -32.84 1.02 32.57
N ASN A 53 -31.81 1.53 33.24
CA ASN A 53 -31.01 2.66 32.78
C ASN A 53 -29.85 2.29 31.84
N ILE A 54 -29.61 1.01 31.53
CA ILE A 54 -28.63 0.66 30.49
C ILE A 54 -29.08 1.20 29.12
N ASN A 55 -30.38 1.29 28.86
CA ASN A 55 -30.92 1.92 27.65
C ASN A 55 -30.85 3.46 27.66
N SER A 56 -30.62 4.08 28.82
CA SER A 56 -30.45 5.54 28.98
C SER A 56 -28.98 5.96 29.15
N LEU A 57 -28.10 5.03 29.53
CA LEU A 57 -26.66 5.14 29.47
C LEU A 57 -26.22 4.87 28.03
N ASP A 58 -25.78 5.92 27.32
CA ASP A 58 -25.35 5.84 25.92
C ASP A 58 -23.99 5.11 25.80
N LEU A 59 -23.98 3.80 26.05
CA LEU A 59 -22.84 2.89 25.87
C LEU A 59 -22.37 2.84 24.41
N VAL A 60 -23.17 3.35 23.46
CA VAL A 60 -22.78 3.53 22.06
C VAL A 60 -21.78 4.69 21.90
N SER A 61 -21.82 5.69 22.79
CA SER A 61 -20.83 6.77 22.86
C SER A 61 -19.49 6.24 23.41
N SER A 62 -19.53 5.39 24.44
CA SER A 62 -18.35 4.67 24.93
C SER A 62 -17.82 3.62 23.94
N ARG A 63 -18.65 3.02 23.07
CA ARG A 63 -18.17 2.16 21.98
C ARG A 63 -17.30 2.92 20.99
N SER A 64 -17.63 4.17 20.65
CA SER A 64 -16.79 4.98 19.74
C SER A 64 -15.47 5.35 20.41
N ALA A 65 -15.51 5.79 21.67
CA ALA A 65 -14.30 6.16 22.40
C ALA A 65 -13.41 4.96 22.75
N LEU A 66 -13.98 3.76 22.92
CA LEU A 66 -13.21 2.53 23.08
C LEU A 66 -12.69 2.02 21.73
N LEU A 67 -13.49 1.98 20.66
CA LEU A 67 -13.02 1.60 19.31
C LEU A 67 -11.93 2.55 18.78
N ASP A 68 -11.98 3.85 19.05
CA ASP A 68 -10.92 4.79 18.63
C ASP A 68 -9.63 4.64 19.45
N SER A 69 -9.70 4.02 20.64
CA SER A 69 -8.55 3.79 21.54
C SER A 69 -7.94 2.39 21.43
N PHE A 70 -8.66 1.43 20.85
CA PHE A 70 -8.18 0.07 20.59
C PHE A 70 -7.92 -0.05 19.09
N HIS A 71 -6.65 -0.21 18.71
CA HIS A 71 -6.28 -0.54 17.33
C HIS A 71 -7.19 -1.65 16.78
N GLU A 72 -7.81 -1.43 15.61
CA GLU A 72 -8.77 -2.34 14.96
C GLU A 72 -8.29 -3.80 14.75
N ASN A 73 -7.02 -4.11 15.03
CA ASN A 73 -6.43 -5.42 14.81
C ASN A 73 -6.76 -6.48 15.90
N GLU A 74 -7.44 -6.12 16.99
CA GLU A 74 -7.61 -7.04 18.15
C GLU A 74 -8.85 -7.96 18.12
N TYR A 75 -9.78 -7.79 17.16
CA TYR A 75 -11.04 -8.54 17.14
C TYR A 75 -11.07 -9.78 16.23
N THR A 76 -10.09 -9.98 15.35
CA THR A 76 -9.86 -11.30 14.75
C THR A 76 -9.32 -12.22 15.83
N SER A 77 -10.21 -13.01 16.44
CA SER A 77 -9.93 -14.14 17.35
C SER A 77 -8.45 -14.23 17.76
N TYR A 78 -8.09 -13.58 18.87
CA TYR A 78 -6.74 -13.63 19.47
C TYR A 78 -6.15 -15.07 19.46
N ASP A 79 -7.02 -16.06 19.66
CA ASP A 79 -6.73 -17.49 19.63
C ASP A 79 -6.31 -18.02 18.23
N THR A 80 -6.88 -17.48 17.16
CA THR A 80 -6.54 -17.84 15.77
C THR A 80 -5.20 -17.23 15.34
N HIS A 81 -4.91 -15.99 15.76
CA HIS A 81 -3.63 -15.36 15.47
C HIS A 81 -2.47 -16.04 16.20
N ILE A 82 -2.62 -16.37 17.48
CA ILE A 82 -1.60 -17.12 18.25
C ILE A 82 -1.31 -18.47 17.60
N ARG A 83 -2.36 -19.23 17.26
CA ARG A 83 -2.17 -20.53 16.61
C ARG A 83 -1.45 -20.41 15.26
N ASN A 84 -1.79 -19.40 14.44
CA ASN A 84 -1.12 -19.18 13.15
C ASN A 84 0.35 -18.80 13.31
N GLU A 85 0.69 -18.03 14.35
CA GLU A 85 2.08 -17.68 14.69
C GLU A 85 2.89 -18.91 15.14
N GLU A 86 2.32 -19.79 15.97
CA GLU A 86 2.94 -21.07 16.37
C GLU A 86 3.22 -21.96 15.15
N ILE A 87 2.25 -22.07 14.22
CA ILE A 87 2.41 -22.83 12.98
C ILE A 87 3.53 -22.25 12.12
N TYR A 88 3.56 -20.92 11.95
CA TYR A 88 4.62 -20.25 11.19
C TYR A 88 5.99 -20.49 11.83
N HIS A 89 6.10 -20.37 13.15
CA HIS A 89 7.34 -20.64 13.87
C HIS A 89 7.82 -22.08 13.63
N ASP A 90 6.95 -23.07 13.82
CA ASP A 90 7.30 -24.48 13.64
C ASP A 90 7.70 -24.87 12.21
N LEU A 91 7.17 -24.16 11.20
CA LEU A 91 7.44 -24.46 9.79
C LEU A 91 8.60 -23.65 9.20
N CYS A 92 8.80 -22.42 9.67
CA CYS A 92 9.72 -21.47 9.04
C CYS A 92 10.90 -21.08 9.92
N ALA A 93 10.81 -21.15 11.25
CA ALA A 93 11.88 -20.70 12.15
C ALA A 93 13.11 -21.63 12.11
N ILE A 94 14.23 -21.10 12.58
CA ILE A 94 15.49 -21.85 12.68
C ILE A 94 15.50 -22.63 13.99
N ASP A 95 15.72 -23.95 13.91
CA ASP A 95 15.96 -24.78 15.09
C ASP A 95 17.32 -24.45 15.72
N ASN A 96 17.31 -23.74 16.85
CA ASN A 96 18.52 -23.46 17.64
C ASN A 96 19.24 -24.74 18.12
N ASN A 97 18.60 -25.90 18.05
CA ASN A 97 19.19 -27.19 18.44
C ASN A 97 20.13 -27.80 17.37
N CYS A 98 20.20 -27.25 16.15
CA CYS A 98 21.11 -27.74 15.10
C CYS A 98 22.48 -27.02 15.08
N SER A 99 22.76 -26.15 16.05
CA SER A 99 24.05 -25.43 16.15
C SER A 99 25.09 -26.13 17.06
N SER A 100 24.76 -27.29 17.63
CA SER A 100 25.59 -27.98 18.63
C SER A 100 26.34 -29.22 18.13
N ILE A 101 26.31 -29.53 16.82
CA ILE A 101 27.02 -30.69 16.26
C ILE A 101 28.16 -30.23 15.35
N ALA A 102 29.35 -30.13 15.97
CA ALA A 102 30.71 -30.32 15.42
C ALA A 102 31.71 -29.30 16.00
N ILE A 103 32.03 -29.43 17.30
CA ILE A 103 33.33 -28.97 17.80
C ILE A 103 34.20 -30.22 17.94
N SER A 104 34.83 -30.62 16.83
CA SER A 104 35.98 -31.53 16.88
C SER A 104 37.20 -30.73 17.31
N GLU A 105 37.83 -31.18 18.37
CA GLU A 105 38.98 -30.59 19.05
C GLU A 105 40.16 -30.28 18.12
N HIS A 106 40.36 -28.99 17.82
CA HIS A 106 41.69 -28.43 17.52
C HIS A 106 41.74 -26.98 18.01
N PRO A 107 42.64 -26.63 18.95
CA PRO A 107 42.78 -25.26 19.41
C PRO A 107 43.74 -24.48 18.49
N VAL A 108 43.54 -23.16 18.47
CA VAL A 108 44.39 -22.11 17.87
C VAL A 108 43.99 -21.70 16.43
N ILE A 109 43.12 -20.69 16.32
CA ILE A 109 43.30 -19.39 15.61
C ILE A 109 41.95 -18.64 15.62
N ALA A 110 41.94 -17.42 16.19
CA ALA A 110 40.93 -16.35 16.08
C ALA A 110 39.43 -16.73 16.24
N GLN A 111 38.89 -16.55 17.45
CA GLN A 111 37.47 -16.29 17.65
C GLN A 111 37.10 -14.93 17.01
N GLN A 112 36.75 -14.92 15.73
CA GLN A 112 35.88 -13.88 15.20
C GLN A 112 34.49 -14.15 15.77
N THR A 113 34.06 -13.32 16.71
CA THR A 113 32.65 -13.22 17.12
C THR A 113 31.82 -12.97 15.87
N ILE A 114 30.96 -13.91 15.50
CA ILE A 114 29.92 -13.69 14.48
C ILE A 114 29.16 -12.44 14.92
N GLU A 115 29.16 -11.39 14.09
CA GLU A 115 28.54 -10.11 14.44
C GLU A 115 27.01 -10.31 14.47
N LYS A 116 26.30 -9.64 15.40
CA LYS A 116 24.84 -9.78 15.54
C LYS A 116 24.09 -9.57 14.21
N ARG A 117 24.61 -8.66 13.37
CA ARG A 117 24.13 -8.44 12.00
C ARG A 117 24.10 -9.70 11.15
N ASP A 118 25.17 -10.50 11.18
CA ASP A 118 25.28 -11.73 10.39
C ASP A 118 24.25 -12.78 10.84
N TYR A 119 23.94 -12.83 12.14
CA TYR A 119 22.86 -13.67 12.64
C TYR A 119 21.50 -13.27 12.06
N VAL A 120 21.19 -11.98 11.99
CA VAL A 120 19.93 -11.48 11.41
C VAL A 120 19.86 -11.75 9.90
N ILE A 121 20.98 -11.61 9.19
CA ILE A 121 21.05 -11.92 7.75
C ILE A 121 20.82 -13.43 7.53
N ASN A 122 21.48 -14.28 8.31
CA ASN A 122 21.27 -15.73 8.24
C ASN A 122 19.83 -16.11 8.60
N GLU A 123 19.25 -15.45 9.62
CA GLU A 123 17.84 -15.61 9.98
C GLU A 123 16.92 -15.28 8.81
N LEU A 124 17.14 -14.15 8.14
CA LEU A 124 16.35 -13.75 6.97
C LEU A 124 16.44 -14.78 5.84
N VAL A 125 17.66 -15.20 5.48
CA VAL A 125 17.91 -16.11 4.34
C VAL A 125 17.39 -17.51 4.60
N GLU A 126 17.66 -18.10 5.76
CA GLU A 126 17.22 -19.47 6.08
C GLU A 126 15.71 -19.54 6.31
N THR A 127 15.11 -18.55 6.98
CA THR A 127 13.64 -18.53 7.13
C THR A 127 12.94 -18.28 5.78
N GLU A 128 13.57 -17.60 4.83
CA GLU A 128 13.05 -17.48 3.46
C GLU A 128 13.10 -18.83 2.73
N LYS A 129 14.21 -19.54 2.82
CA LYS A 129 14.36 -20.88 2.25
C LYS A 129 13.29 -21.83 2.77
N ASN A 130 13.11 -21.89 4.10
CA ASN A 130 12.08 -22.72 4.73
C ASN A 130 10.68 -22.35 4.21
N TYR A 131 10.41 -21.05 4.05
CA TYR A 131 9.14 -20.59 3.48
C TYR A 131 8.94 -21.03 2.01
N VAL A 132 9.98 -20.91 1.18
CA VAL A 132 9.97 -21.41 -0.20
C VAL A 132 9.72 -22.93 -0.23
N ASP A 133 10.31 -23.69 0.69
CA ASP A 133 10.10 -25.14 0.82
C ASP A 133 8.66 -25.49 1.24
N VAL A 134 8.04 -24.70 2.13
CA VAL A 134 6.61 -24.82 2.48
C VAL A 134 5.73 -24.60 1.24
N LEU A 135 5.98 -23.54 0.47
CA LEU A 135 5.26 -23.27 -0.77
C LEU A 135 5.46 -24.38 -1.81
N GLN A 136 6.69 -24.91 -1.91
CA GLN A 136 7.00 -26.03 -2.79
C GLN A 136 6.27 -27.30 -2.37
N THR A 137 6.13 -27.54 -1.06
CA THR A 137 5.39 -28.65 -0.48
C THR A 137 3.90 -28.53 -0.80
N LEU A 138 3.31 -27.32 -0.70
CA LEU A 138 1.94 -27.06 -1.15
C LEU A 138 1.76 -27.43 -2.64
N LEU A 139 2.70 -27.05 -3.50
CA LEU A 139 2.64 -27.38 -4.93
C LEU A 139 2.75 -28.90 -5.20
N LYS A 140 3.73 -29.56 -4.59
CA LYS A 140 4.07 -30.96 -4.86
C LYS A 140 3.11 -31.93 -4.20
N CYS A 141 2.85 -31.74 -2.90
CA CYS A 141 2.15 -32.70 -2.06
C CYS A 141 0.63 -32.44 -2.00
N PHE A 142 0.15 -31.22 -2.31
CA PHE A 142 -1.29 -30.92 -2.24
C PHE A 142 -1.88 -30.56 -3.60
N ILE A 143 -1.36 -29.53 -4.27
CA ILE A 143 -1.92 -29.02 -5.53
C ILE A 143 -1.89 -30.09 -6.62
N LYS A 144 -0.74 -30.73 -6.85
CA LYS A 144 -0.58 -31.77 -7.88
C LYS A 144 -1.51 -32.99 -7.73
N PRO A 145 -1.71 -33.59 -6.54
CA PRO A 145 -2.68 -34.66 -6.38
C PRO A 145 -4.13 -34.16 -6.43
N LEU A 146 -4.45 -33.05 -5.77
CA LEU A 146 -5.83 -32.56 -5.64
C LEU A 146 -6.38 -32.01 -6.95
N SER A 147 -5.53 -31.49 -7.85
CA SER A 147 -5.94 -31.01 -9.17
C SER A 147 -6.59 -32.08 -10.04
N LYS A 148 -6.39 -33.38 -9.73
CA LYS A 148 -6.92 -34.50 -10.50
C LYS A 148 -8.32 -34.94 -10.05
N ILE A 149 -8.72 -34.58 -8.83
CA ILE A 149 -9.93 -35.11 -8.18
C ILE A 149 -10.93 -34.02 -7.78
N MET A 150 -10.46 -32.77 -7.68
CA MET A 150 -11.27 -31.64 -7.26
C MET A 150 -11.89 -30.94 -8.49
N LYS A 151 -13.05 -30.32 -8.31
CA LYS A 151 -13.66 -29.47 -9.35
C LYS A 151 -12.79 -28.23 -9.58
N GLU A 152 -12.80 -27.70 -10.80
CA GLU A 152 -11.97 -26.54 -11.16
C GLU A 152 -12.25 -25.31 -10.28
N ASP A 153 -13.52 -24.99 -10.02
CA ASP A 153 -13.89 -23.84 -9.17
C ASP A 153 -13.39 -24.00 -7.72
N ASP A 154 -13.51 -25.20 -7.16
CA ASP A 154 -13.05 -25.51 -5.80
C ASP A 154 -11.54 -25.43 -5.71
N PHE A 155 -10.87 -26.00 -6.71
CA PHE A 155 -9.42 -26.00 -6.82
C PHE A 155 -8.89 -24.57 -6.96
N PHE A 156 -9.49 -23.77 -7.83
CA PHE A 156 -9.13 -22.37 -8.04
C PHE A 156 -9.32 -21.57 -6.75
N THR A 157 -10.48 -21.70 -6.09
CA THR A 157 -10.78 -21.00 -4.84
C THR A 157 -9.81 -21.37 -3.72
N ILE A 158 -9.46 -22.65 -3.56
CA ILE A 158 -8.62 -23.13 -2.45
C ILE A 158 -7.14 -22.78 -2.65
N PHE A 159 -6.63 -22.84 -3.88
CA PHE A 159 -5.19 -22.73 -4.17
C PHE A 159 -4.79 -21.46 -4.94
N GLN A 160 -5.70 -20.48 -5.06
CA GLN A 160 -5.45 -19.20 -5.71
C GLN A 160 -4.15 -18.56 -5.19
N GLY A 161 -3.31 -18.04 -6.09
CA GLY A 161 -2.09 -17.30 -5.75
C GLY A 161 -0.89 -18.12 -5.26
N ILE A 162 -1.06 -19.38 -4.81
CA ILE A 162 0.05 -20.17 -4.23
C ILE A 162 1.21 -20.38 -5.20
N LYS A 163 0.92 -20.68 -6.48
CA LYS A 163 1.95 -20.88 -7.50
C LYS A 163 2.73 -19.59 -7.77
N GLU A 164 2.03 -18.46 -7.83
CA GLU A 164 2.64 -17.15 -8.06
C GLU A 164 3.53 -16.74 -6.89
N LEU A 165 3.05 -16.93 -5.66
CA LEU A 165 3.85 -16.77 -4.45
C LEU A 165 5.12 -17.63 -4.48
N TYR A 166 5.02 -18.90 -4.89
CA TYR A 166 6.20 -19.76 -4.99
C TYR A 166 7.27 -19.20 -5.94
N GLU A 167 6.88 -18.76 -7.15
CA GLU A 167 7.85 -18.22 -8.11
C GLU A 167 8.46 -16.91 -7.61
N VAL A 168 7.65 -15.99 -7.05
CA VAL A 168 8.12 -14.73 -6.47
C VAL A 168 9.16 -14.99 -5.37
N HIS A 169 8.85 -15.88 -4.41
CA HIS A 169 9.70 -16.11 -3.26
C HIS A 169 10.95 -16.94 -3.60
N LYS A 170 10.85 -17.87 -4.54
CA LYS A 170 12.00 -18.64 -5.02
C LYS A 170 13.06 -17.72 -5.64
N ASP A 171 12.65 -16.78 -6.47
CA ASP A 171 13.56 -15.85 -7.14
C ASP A 171 14.04 -14.74 -6.18
N PHE A 172 13.17 -14.25 -5.28
CA PHE A 172 13.56 -13.35 -4.19
C PHE A 172 14.62 -14.00 -3.27
N HIS A 173 14.45 -15.27 -2.91
CA HIS A 173 15.44 -16.02 -2.13
C HIS A 173 16.78 -16.14 -2.85
N HIS A 174 16.75 -16.39 -4.16
CA HIS A 174 17.96 -16.44 -4.99
C HIS A 174 18.72 -15.10 -4.93
N ASP A 175 18.01 -13.98 -5.06
CA ASP A 175 18.62 -12.65 -4.98
C ASP A 175 19.13 -12.31 -3.56
N LEU A 176 18.45 -12.77 -2.50
CA LEU A 176 18.96 -12.65 -1.13
C LEU A 176 20.29 -13.39 -0.94
N ILE A 177 20.42 -14.63 -1.44
CA ILE A 177 21.68 -15.38 -1.40
C ILE A 177 22.77 -14.65 -2.18
N LYS A 178 22.42 -14.13 -3.36
CA LYS A 178 23.34 -13.37 -4.20
C LYS A 178 23.83 -12.10 -3.49
N ALA A 179 22.96 -11.38 -2.80
CA ALA A 179 23.34 -10.19 -2.03
C ALA A 179 24.27 -10.51 -0.83
N CYS A 180 24.19 -11.73 -0.29
CA CYS A 180 25.08 -12.17 0.80
C CYS A 180 26.47 -12.65 0.31
N SER A 181 26.70 -12.74 -0.99
CA SER A 181 27.96 -13.23 -1.56
C SER A 181 29.06 -12.16 -1.50
N SER A 182 30.27 -12.52 -1.07
CA SER A 182 31.39 -11.57 -0.85
C SER A 182 31.84 -10.78 -2.09
N TYR A 183 31.50 -11.24 -3.29
CA TYR A 183 31.84 -10.60 -4.57
C TYR A 183 30.66 -9.86 -5.21
N SER A 184 29.51 -9.83 -4.53
CA SER A 184 28.30 -9.21 -5.06
C SER A 184 28.31 -7.70 -4.84
N THR A 185 27.89 -6.96 -5.85
CA THR A 185 27.58 -5.52 -5.73
C THR A 185 26.15 -5.27 -5.30
N LEU A 186 25.29 -6.30 -5.32
CA LEU A 186 23.89 -6.23 -4.93
C LEU A 186 23.79 -6.16 -3.41
N ARG A 187 23.11 -5.14 -2.88
CA ARG A 187 22.91 -5.00 -1.44
C ARG A 187 21.60 -5.64 -1.01
N LEU A 188 21.47 -5.95 0.28
CA LEU A 188 20.23 -6.52 0.81
C LEU A 188 19.05 -5.56 0.63
N SER A 189 19.26 -4.25 0.81
CA SER A 189 18.22 -3.26 0.58
C SER A 189 17.70 -3.25 -0.86
N ASP A 190 18.60 -3.32 -1.85
CA ASP A 190 18.26 -3.33 -3.27
C ASP A 190 17.34 -4.52 -3.61
N VAL A 191 17.57 -5.69 -3.00
CA VAL A 191 16.70 -6.86 -3.18
C VAL A 191 15.27 -6.53 -2.74
N PHE A 192 15.06 -6.02 -1.54
CA PHE A 192 13.70 -5.68 -1.09
C PHE A 192 13.05 -4.60 -1.96
N LEU A 193 13.80 -3.58 -2.37
CA LEU A 193 13.28 -2.49 -3.21
C LEU A 193 12.88 -2.98 -4.61
N ASN A 194 13.64 -3.90 -5.19
CA ASN A 194 13.34 -4.51 -6.50
C ASN A 194 12.11 -5.44 -6.45
N TRP A 195 11.88 -6.09 -5.31
CA TRP A 195 10.84 -7.12 -5.18
C TRP A 195 9.54 -6.60 -4.55
N LYS A 196 9.51 -5.38 -3.98
CA LYS A 196 8.36 -4.84 -3.24
C LYS A 196 7.02 -4.89 -4.02
N ASP A 197 7.04 -4.60 -5.33
CA ASP A 197 5.82 -4.58 -6.16
C ASP A 197 5.34 -6.00 -6.49
N LYS A 198 6.27 -6.96 -6.55
CA LYS A 198 5.95 -8.38 -6.76
C LYS A 198 5.25 -9.00 -5.56
N PHE A 199 5.47 -8.47 -4.35
CA PHE A 199 4.74 -8.90 -3.16
C PHE A 199 3.28 -8.42 -3.13
N LEU A 200 2.83 -7.57 -4.05
CA LEU A 200 1.43 -7.13 -4.07
C LEU A 200 0.46 -8.26 -4.44
N VAL A 201 0.94 -9.37 -4.97
CA VAL A 201 0.17 -10.61 -5.20
C VAL A 201 -0.42 -11.20 -3.91
N TYR A 202 0.15 -10.84 -2.75
CA TYR A 202 -0.42 -11.19 -1.45
C TYR A 202 -1.78 -10.54 -1.19
N ALA A 203 -2.11 -9.43 -1.85
CA ALA A 203 -3.36 -8.73 -1.63
C ALA A 203 -4.57 -9.61 -1.98
N ASP A 204 -4.57 -10.19 -3.18
CA ASP A 204 -5.61 -11.12 -3.62
C ASP A 204 -5.58 -12.43 -2.83
N TYR A 205 -4.38 -12.92 -2.51
CA TYR A 205 -4.22 -14.13 -1.70
C TYR A 205 -4.87 -13.99 -0.32
N CYS A 206 -4.53 -12.92 0.41
CA CYS A 206 -5.04 -12.65 1.74
C CYS A 206 -6.55 -12.33 1.72
N ALA A 207 -7.03 -11.60 0.70
CA ALA A 207 -8.46 -11.35 0.49
C ALA A 207 -9.26 -12.66 0.42
N ASN A 208 -8.76 -13.65 -0.33
CA ASN A 208 -9.39 -14.95 -0.53
C ASN A 208 -9.12 -15.99 0.59
N LEU A 209 -8.15 -15.77 1.48
CA LEU A 209 -7.67 -16.78 2.42
C LEU A 209 -8.78 -17.44 3.26
N THR A 210 -9.68 -16.64 3.84
CA THR A 210 -10.80 -17.16 4.64
C THR A 210 -11.72 -18.03 3.80
N THR A 211 -12.07 -17.58 2.59
CA THR A 211 -12.89 -18.34 1.65
C THR A 211 -12.23 -19.65 1.25
N ALA A 212 -10.92 -19.65 0.98
CA ALA A 212 -10.16 -20.86 0.69
C ALA A 212 -10.18 -21.86 1.86
N GLN A 213 -9.97 -21.37 3.09
CA GLN A 213 -9.96 -22.19 4.30
C GLN A 213 -11.32 -22.83 4.62
N ASP A 214 -12.41 -22.07 4.44
CA ASP A 214 -13.76 -22.59 4.61
C ASP A 214 -14.11 -23.56 3.48
N ARG A 215 -13.73 -23.25 2.24
CA ARG A 215 -14.02 -24.11 1.08
C ARG A 215 -13.38 -25.47 1.18
N ILE A 216 -12.10 -25.56 1.60
CA ILE A 216 -11.45 -26.87 1.79
C ILE A 216 -12.15 -27.69 2.88
N GLN A 217 -12.60 -27.04 3.96
CA GLN A 217 -13.34 -27.70 5.03
C GLN A 217 -14.68 -28.24 4.54
N ASP A 218 -15.43 -27.43 3.79
CA ASP A 218 -16.72 -27.82 3.21
C ASP A 218 -16.57 -28.99 2.22
N VAL A 219 -15.62 -28.90 1.28
CA VAL A 219 -15.39 -29.94 0.28
C VAL A 219 -14.99 -31.26 0.94
N CYS A 220 -14.15 -31.22 1.98
CA CYS A 220 -13.78 -32.40 2.75
C CYS A 220 -14.97 -33.01 3.49
N SER A 221 -15.91 -32.19 3.99
CA SER A 221 -17.11 -32.68 4.68
C SER A 221 -18.10 -33.35 3.72
N GLN A 222 -18.12 -32.92 2.45
CA GLN A 222 -19.07 -33.38 1.44
C GLN A 222 -18.55 -34.54 0.59
N ASN A 223 -17.23 -34.70 0.47
CA ASN A 223 -16.61 -35.68 -0.40
C ASN A 223 -15.53 -36.49 0.32
N GLU A 224 -15.86 -37.74 0.66
CA GLU A 224 -14.96 -38.63 1.38
C GLU A 224 -13.68 -38.97 0.61
N HIS A 225 -13.73 -39.03 -0.73
CA HIS A 225 -12.53 -39.28 -1.54
C HIS A 225 -11.54 -38.12 -1.44
N ILE A 226 -12.03 -36.88 -1.51
CA ILE A 226 -11.19 -35.69 -1.33
C ILE A 226 -10.65 -35.63 0.10
N TYR A 227 -11.48 -35.91 1.11
CA TYR A 227 -11.03 -35.97 2.50
C TYR A 227 -9.88 -36.95 2.73
N ARG A 228 -9.99 -38.18 2.19
CA ARG A 228 -8.93 -39.19 2.29
C ARG A 228 -7.65 -38.74 1.60
N GLU A 229 -7.76 -38.14 0.42
CA GLU A 229 -6.59 -37.64 -0.30
C GLU A 229 -5.92 -36.48 0.43
N VAL A 230 -6.70 -35.52 0.95
CA VAL A 230 -6.17 -34.41 1.77
C VAL A 230 -5.42 -34.96 2.99
N ASN A 231 -5.96 -35.94 3.70
CA ASN A 231 -5.28 -36.56 4.84
C ASN A 231 -3.98 -37.26 4.43
N ARG A 232 -4.00 -38.02 3.32
CA ARG A 232 -2.80 -38.64 2.75
C ARG A 232 -1.72 -37.59 2.45
N CYS A 233 -2.11 -36.46 1.86
CA CYS A 233 -1.21 -35.35 1.53
C CYS A 233 -0.63 -34.70 2.81
N GLN A 234 -1.43 -34.53 3.87
CA GLN A 234 -0.95 -33.99 5.16
C GLN A 234 0.07 -34.92 5.83
N GLU A 235 -0.18 -36.24 5.80
CA GLU A 235 0.77 -37.22 6.33
C GLU A 235 2.09 -37.20 5.56
N GLU A 236 2.04 -37.14 4.22
CA GLU A 236 3.22 -37.06 3.36
C GLU A 236 4.02 -35.76 3.56
N ALA A 237 3.33 -34.63 3.72
CA ALA A 237 3.95 -33.31 3.78
C ALA A 237 4.55 -32.95 5.15
N ASN A 238 3.92 -33.38 6.24
CA ASN A 238 4.31 -32.94 7.60
C ASN A 238 4.00 -33.95 8.71
N ASN A 239 3.86 -35.24 8.37
CA ASN A 239 3.51 -36.29 9.34
C ASN A 239 2.20 -36.02 10.10
N GLY A 240 1.25 -35.34 9.45
CA GLY A 240 -0.05 -35.02 10.03
C GLY A 240 -0.02 -33.96 11.14
N LYS A 241 1.13 -33.31 11.38
CA LYS A 241 1.29 -32.25 12.40
C LYS A 241 0.39 -31.05 12.13
N PHE A 242 0.28 -30.64 10.86
CA PHE A 242 -0.50 -29.47 10.44
C PHE A 242 -1.51 -29.83 9.34
N LYS A 243 -2.73 -29.31 9.48
CA LYS A 243 -3.76 -29.48 8.45
C LYS A 243 -3.49 -28.56 7.26
N LEU A 244 -3.96 -28.93 6.07
CA LEU A 244 -3.83 -28.08 4.88
C LEU A 244 -4.37 -26.66 5.14
N ARG A 245 -5.53 -26.55 5.80
CA ARG A 245 -6.13 -25.26 6.21
C ARG A 245 -5.17 -24.38 7.01
N ASP A 246 -4.37 -25.00 7.87
CA ASP A 246 -3.41 -24.31 8.74
C ASP A 246 -2.17 -23.89 7.94
N ILE A 247 -1.69 -24.72 7.02
CA ILE A 247 -0.55 -24.39 6.14
C ILE A 247 -0.88 -23.21 5.21
N LEU A 248 -2.13 -23.09 4.77
CA LEU A 248 -2.59 -21.95 3.96
C LEU A 248 -2.51 -20.60 4.69
N SER A 249 -2.37 -20.54 6.03
CA SER A 249 -2.17 -19.24 6.71
C SER A 249 -0.70 -18.78 6.73
N VAL A 250 0.25 -19.67 6.43
CA VAL A 250 1.70 -19.39 6.50
C VAL A 250 2.13 -18.22 5.61
N PRO A 251 1.67 -18.09 4.34
CA PRO A 251 2.03 -16.94 3.51
C PRO A 251 1.67 -15.59 4.14
N MET A 252 0.47 -15.46 4.69
CA MET A 252 0.01 -14.24 5.35
C MET A 252 0.88 -13.88 6.56
N GLN A 253 1.43 -14.88 7.26
CA GLN A 253 2.38 -14.65 8.35
C GLN A 253 3.75 -14.19 7.82
N ARG A 254 4.25 -14.77 6.72
CA ARG A 254 5.58 -14.46 6.18
C ARG A 254 5.72 -13.00 5.77
N ILE A 255 4.77 -12.47 5.00
CA ILE A 255 4.83 -11.10 4.48
C ILE A 255 4.92 -10.06 5.61
N LEU A 256 4.33 -10.37 6.77
CA LEU A 256 4.37 -9.52 7.98
C LEU A 256 5.69 -9.62 8.76
N LYS A 257 6.58 -10.56 8.43
CA LYS A 257 7.89 -10.67 9.10
C LYS A 257 8.96 -9.78 8.49
N TYR A 258 8.86 -9.40 7.22
CA TYR A 258 9.95 -8.69 6.54
C TYR A 258 10.29 -7.34 7.17
N HIS A 259 9.29 -6.52 7.50
CA HIS A 259 9.55 -5.23 8.14
C HIS A 259 10.14 -5.38 9.55
N LEU A 260 9.82 -6.47 10.27
CA LEU A 260 10.40 -6.78 11.59
C LEU A 260 11.86 -7.25 11.48
N LEU A 261 12.14 -8.12 10.51
CA LEU A 261 13.51 -8.60 10.23
C LEU A 261 14.41 -7.47 9.74
N LEU A 262 13.89 -6.58 8.88
CA LEU A 262 14.61 -5.38 8.45
C LEU A 262 14.86 -4.41 9.61
N ASP A 263 13.89 -4.21 10.51
CA ASP A 263 14.08 -3.36 11.70
C ASP A 263 15.17 -3.91 12.63
N LYS A 264 15.16 -5.22 12.88
CA LYS A 264 16.22 -5.91 13.63
C LYS A 264 17.58 -5.78 12.93
N LEU A 265 17.61 -5.92 11.61
CA LEU A 265 18.83 -5.79 10.82
C LEU A 265 19.39 -4.37 10.92
N ILE A 266 18.55 -3.34 10.76
CA ILE A 266 18.91 -1.92 10.89
C ILE A 266 19.53 -1.65 12.27
N HIS A 267 18.89 -2.13 13.34
CA HIS A 267 19.38 -1.96 14.71
C HIS A 267 20.81 -2.48 14.89
N ASP A 268 21.11 -3.65 14.31
CA ASP A 268 22.42 -4.29 14.41
C ASP A 268 23.40 -3.87 13.30
N THR A 269 23.05 -2.86 12.48
CA THR A 269 23.89 -2.33 11.41
C THR A 269 24.66 -1.08 11.85
N PRO A 270 26.00 -1.01 11.64
CA PRO A 270 26.76 0.19 11.96
C PRO A 270 26.25 1.43 11.20
N GLN A 271 26.22 2.58 11.88
CA GLN A 271 25.76 3.87 11.31
C GLN A 271 26.58 4.34 10.09
N THR A 272 27.79 3.83 9.93
CA THR A 272 28.68 4.11 8.79
C THR A 272 28.50 3.13 7.62
N HIS A 273 27.65 2.11 7.77
CA HIS A 273 27.46 1.08 6.77
C HIS A 273 26.70 1.64 5.55
N LYS A 274 27.23 1.39 4.35
CA LYS A 274 26.70 1.95 3.09
C LYS A 274 25.27 1.54 2.77
N ASP A 275 24.86 0.36 3.25
CA ASP A 275 23.52 -0.20 3.02
C ASP A 275 22.46 0.32 4.00
N LEU A 276 22.86 0.96 5.10
CA LEU A 276 21.93 1.36 6.17
C LEU A 276 20.78 2.25 5.67
N PRO A 277 21.01 3.33 4.87
CA PRO A 277 19.91 4.15 4.36
C PRO A 277 18.97 3.38 3.43
N GLY A 278 19.52 2.46 2.65
CA GLY A 278 18.73 1.57 1.78
C GLY A 278 17.85 0.63 2.61
N LEU A 279 18.39 0.07 3.71
CA LEU A 279 17.64 -0.81 4.60
C LEU A 279 16.49 -0.08 5.30
N GLU A 280 16.70 1.16 5.74
CA GLU A 280 15.64 2.02 6.30
C GLU A 280 14.51 2.26 5.30
N TRP A 281 14.85 2.55 4.04
CA TRP A 281 13.85 2.72 2.99
C TRP A 281 13.16 1.40 2.62
N ALA A 282 13.91 0.30 2.52
CA ALA A 282 13.35 -1.03 2.30
C ALA A 282 12.33 -1.40 3.40
N LYS A 283 12.64 -1.10 4.67
CA LYS A 283 11.70 -1.29 5.79
C LYS A 283 10.42 -0.49 5.58
N GLU A 284 10.53 0.80 5.25
CA GLU A 284 9.36 1.66 4.98
C GLU A 284 8.52 1.13 3.80
N CYS A 285 9.16 0.64 2.74
CA CYS A 285 8.47 0.01 1.60
C CYS A 285 7.73 -1.26 2.02
N MET A 286 8.34 -2.11 2.83
CA MET A 286 7.70 -3.34 3.32
C MET A 286 6.56 -3.06 4.30
N VAL A 287 6.63 -1.99 5.09
CA VAL A 287 5.49 -1.49 5.87
C VAL A 287 4.37 -1.03 4.94
N ASP A 288 4.68 -0.31 3.87
CA ASP A 288 3.69 0.17 2.90
C ASP A 288 3.00 -0.99 2.16
N VAL A 289 3.75 -2.04 1.78
CA VAL A 289 3.22 -3.30 1.22
C VAL A 289 2.26 -3.97 2.21
N ALA A 290 2.66 -4.14 3.47
CA ALA A 290 1.81 -4.77 4.49
C ALA A 290 0.51 -3.99 4.70
N GLN A 291 0.59 -2.66 4.75
CA GLN A 291 -0.58 -1.79 4.86
C GLN A 291 -1.47 -1.89 3.62
N TYR A 292 -0.90 -1.94 2.41
CA TYR A 292 -1.68 -2.13 1.19
C TYR A 292 -2.49 -3.43 1.21
N ILE A 293 -1.84 -4.55 1.55
CA ILE A 293 -2.49 -5.87 1.66
C ILE A 293 -3.61 -5.84 2.70
N ASN A 294 -3.38 -5.20 3.85
CA ASN A 294 -4.38 -5.07 4.91
C ASN A 294 -5.62 -4.29 4.45
N GLU A 295 -5.44 -3.17 3.76
CA GLU A 295 -6.57 -2.40 3.22
C GLU A 295 -7.33 -3.16 2.14
N VAL A 296 -6.64 -3.88 1.23
CA VAL A 296 -7.31 -4.73 0.22
C VAL A 296 -8.15 -5.82 0.90
N LYS A 297 -7.62 -6.44 1.96
CA LYS A 297 -8.39 -7.41 2.75
C LYS A 297 -9.62 -6.76 3.41
N ARG A 298 -9.45 -5.62 4.08
CA ARG A 298 -10.55 -4.88 4.72
C ARG A 298 -11.64 -4.50 3.71
N ASP A 299 -11.25 -4.01 2.55
CA ASP A 299 -12.19 -3.65 1.49
C ASP A 299 -12.89 -4.88 0.90
N SER A 300 -12.17 -6.00 0.71
CA SER A 300 -12.77 -7.25 0.26
C SER A 300 -13.88 -7.72 1.22
N ASP A 301 -13.63 -7.68 2.52
CA ASP A 301 -14.62 -8.05 3.54
C ASP A 301 -15.82 -7.10 3.52
N THR A 302 -15.57 -5.79 3.40
CA THR A 302 -16.61 -4.77 3.31
C THR A 302 -17.45 -4.91 2.04
N LEU A 303 -16.82 -5.17 0.89
CA LEU A 303 -17.48 -5.39 -0.39
C LEU A 303 -18.39 -6.63 -0.36
N GLN A 304 -17.99 -7.68 0.35
CA GLN A 304 -18.83 -8.85 0.55
C GLN A 304 -20.09 -8.50 1.37
N ILE A 305 -19.94 -7.75 2.46
CA ILE A 305 -21.08 -7.23 3.24
C ILE A 305 -22.00 -6.40 2.35
N MET A 306 -21.45 -5.50 1.53
CA MET A 306 -22.23 -4.67 0.62
C MET A 306 -22.97 -5.49 -0.44
N ASN A 307 -22.37 -6.56 -0.96
CA ASN A 307 -23.01 -7.47 -1.89
C ASN A 307 -24.22 -8.18 -1.24
N ASP A 308 -24.06 -8.62 0.01
CA ASP A 308 -25.14 -9.28 0.74
C ASP A 308 -26.26 -8.30 1.14
N VAL A 309 -25.91 -7.06 1.51
CA VAL A 309 -26.88 -5.96 1.65
C VAL A 309 -27.64 -5.73 0.35
N GLN A 310 -26.95 -5.63 -0.80
CA GLN A 310 -27.62 -5.45 -2.10
C GLN A 310 -28.61 -6.58 -2.39
N LYS A 311 -28.22 -7.85 -2.16
CA LYS A 311 -29.09 -9.02 -2.35
C LYS A 311 -30.32 -8.99 -1.43
N SER A 312 -30.20 -8.39 -0.24
CA SER A 312 -31.32 -8.27 0.70
C SER A 312 -32.30 -7.13 0.38
N ILE A 313 -31.93 -6.22 -0.54
CA ILE A 313 -32.79 -5.10 -0.96
C ILE A 313 -33.71 -5.55 -2.10
N VAL A 314 -34.99 -5.73 -1.80
CA VAL A 314 -36.05 -5.90 -2.80
C VAL A 314 -36.33 -4.58 -3.51
N ASP A 315 -36.79 -4.67 -4.77
CA ASP A 315 -37.05 -3.53 -5.67
C ASP A 315 -35.79 -2.71 -6.04
N TRP A 316 -34.59 -3.29 -5.94
CA TRP A 316 -33.34 -2.62 -6.32
C TRP A 316 -33.28 -2.25 -7.81
N ASP A 317 -33.90 -3.06 -8.67
CA ASP A 317 -33.91 -2.90 -10.14
C ASP A 317 -34.48 -1.54 -10.60
N VAL A 318 -35.20 -0.83 -9.73
CA VAL A 318 -35.79 0.49 -9.99
C VAL A 318 -34.71 1.59 -10.14
N VAL A 319 -33.50 1.39 -9.60
CA VAL A 319 -32.40 2.39 -9.60
C VAL A 319 -31.46 2.24 -10.80
N GLY A 320 -31.74 1.29 -11.70
CA GLY A 320 -30.78 0.82 -12.70
C GLY A 320 -29.80 -0.18 -12.09
N ILE A 321 -29.20 -1.02 -12.93
CA ILE A 321 -28.34 -2.15 -12.52
C ILE A 321 -26.95 -1.64 -12.07
N THR A 322 -26.91 -0.66 -11.16
CA THR A 322 -25.67 -0.12 -10.61
C THR A 322 -25.38 -0.83 -9.28
N PRO A 323 -24.26 -1.57 -9.17
CA PRO A 323 -23.89 -2.20 -7.91
C PRO A 323 -23.55 -1.18 -6.81
N LEU A 324 -23.84 -1.52 -5.55
CA LEU A 324 -23.56 -0.65 -4.38
C LEU A 324 -22.10 -0.22 -4.29
N LYS A 325 -21.16 -1.08 -4.68
CA LYS A 325 -19.71 -0.75 -4.72
C LYS A 325 -19.37 0.51 -5.51
N ASN A 326 -20.20 0.87 -6.50
CA ASN A 326 -19.97 2.05 -7.33
C ASN A 326 -20.33 3.35 -6.58
N TYR A 327 -21.09 3.27 -5.49
CA TYR A 327 -21.38 4.41 -4.62
C TYR A 327 -20.35 4.62 -3.50
N GLY A 328 -19.38 3.71 -3.38
CA GLY A 328 -18.25 3.78 -2.44
C GLY A 328 -18.44 2.95 -1.19
N HIS A 329 -17.59 3.16 -0.20
CA HIS A 329 -17.58 2.40 1.04
C HIS A 329 -18.86 2.64 1.84
N LEU A 330 -19.32 1.61 2.55
CA LEU A 330 -20.38 1.77 3.54
C LEU A 330 -19.81 2.47 4.78
N ILE A 331 -20.26 3.69 5.07
CA ILE A 331 -19.76 4.54 6.16
C ILE A 331 -20.59 4.33 7.43
N ALA A 332 -21.91 4.26 7.30
CA ALA A 332 -22.82 4.09 8.43
C ALA A 332 -24.16 3.52 7.99
N ASP A 333 -24.80 2.75 8.86
CA ASP A 333 -26.14 2.22 8.64
C ASP A 333 -26.98 2.16 9.93
N GLY A 334 -28.31 2.12 9.79
CA GLY A 334 -29.24 2.00 10.91
C GLY A 334 -30.61 2.66 10.73
N GLU A 335 -31.41 2.62 11.79
CA GLU A 335 -32.79 3.13 11.75
C GLU A 335 -32.88 4.64 12.01
N LEU A 336 -33.56 5.35 11.12
CA LEU A 336 -33.95 6.76 11.27
C LEU A 336 -35.44 6.96 11.00
N LYS A 337 -36.01 8.02 11.58
CA LYS A 337 -37.32 8.53 11.12
C LYS A 337 -37.07 9.65 10.12
N ILE A 338 -37.74 9.62 8.98
CA ILE A 338 -37.52 10.59 7.90
C ILE A 338 -38.84 11.23 7.50
N LYS A 339 -38.83 12.55 7.35
CA LYS A 339 -39.95 13.34 6.83
C LYS A 339 -39.56 13.95 5.48
N SER A 340 -40.32 13.63 4.44
CA SER A 340 -40.23 14.33 3.17
C SER A 340 -41.03 15.63 3.27
N HIS A 341 -40.47 16.75 2.78
CA HIS A 341 -41.19 18.02 2.75
C HIS A 341 -42.32 18.05 1.71
N ASN A 342 -42.36 17.11 0.76
CA ASN A 342 -43.46 16.98 -0.20
C ASN A 342 -44.70 16.31 0.39
N ASP A 343 -44.52 15.25 1.20
CA ASP A 343 -45.65 14.50 1.78
C ASP A 343 -45.95 14.87 3.25
N GLN A 344 -45.03 15.60 3.89
CA GLN A 344 -45.07 16.03 5.29
C GLN A 344 -45.23 14.89 6.31
N LYS A 345 -45.06 13.62 5.90
CA LYS A 345 -45.24 12.43 6.74
C LYS A 345 -43.90 11.93 7.25
N VAL A 346 -43.81 11.76 8.57
CA VAL A 346 -42.67 11.10 9.20
C VAL A 346 -42.82 9.58 9.06
N LYS A 347 -41.84 8.91 8.47
CA LYS A 347 -41.85 7.46 8.23
C LYS A 347 -40.55 6.82 8.76
N PRO A 348 -40.63 5.64 9.41
CA PRO A 348 -39.42 4.90 9.78
C PRO A 348 -38.72 4.36 8.53
N ARG A 349 -37.40 4.49 8.49
CA ARG A 349 -36.52 4.04 7.41
C ARG A 349 -35.27 3.42 7.99
N TYR A 350 -34.75 2.44 7.28
CA TYR A 350 -33.37 1.99 7.46
C TYR A 350 -32.52 2.74 6.45
N VAL A 351 -31.42 3.33 6.90
CA VAL A 351 -30.57 4.20 6.08
C VAL A 351 -29.20 3.55 5.97
N PHE A 352 -28.64 3.58 4.77
CA PHE A 352 -27.24 3.25 4.49
C PHE A 352 -26.56 4.50 3.92
N ILE A 353 -25.41 4.89 4.46
CA ILE A 353 -24.59 5.98 3.93
C ILE A 353 -23.39 5.35 3.25
N PHE A 354 -23.23 5.66 1.97
CA PHE A 354 -22.03 5.40 1.21
C PHE A 354 -21.28 6.70 0.92
N ASP A 355 -20.04 6.62 0.44
CA ASP A 355 -19.26 7.81 0.07
C ASP A 355 -20.05 8.78 -0.81
N GLN A 356 -20.80 8.28 -1.80
CA GLN A 356 -21.50 9.16 -2.76
C GLN A 356 -22.99 9.34 -2.49
N VAL A 357 -23.63 8.45 -1.72
CA VAL A 357 -25.10 8.42 -1.62
C VAL A 357 -25.60 8.10 -0.22
N VAL A 358 -26.77 8.66 0.11
CA VAL A 358 -27.61 8.21 1.23
C VAL A 358 -28.76 7.38 0.66
N LEU A 359 -28.73 6.08 0.95
CA LEU A 359 -29.73 5.11 0.53
C LEU A 359 -30.78 4.91 1.63
N MET A 360 -32.05 5.15 1.29
CA MET A 360 -33.18 4.96 2.19
C MET A 360 -33.97 3.72 1.82
N CYS A 361 -34.14 2.84 2.78
CA CYS A 361 -34.90 1.61 2.66
C CYS A 361 -36.03 1.54 3.69
N LYS A 362 -37.06 0.75 3.38
CA LYS A 362 -38.04 0.29 4.37
C LYS A 362 -37.59 -1.10 4.85
N SER A 363 -37.32 -1.26 6.14
CA SER A 363 -37.10 -2.59 6.72
C SER A 363 -38.37 -3.44 6.60
N ILE A 364 -38.21 -4.68 6.12
CA ILE A 364 -39.24 -5.69 6.03
C ILE A 364 -38.85 -6.82 6.99
N ARG A 365 -39.52 -6.85 8.15
CA ARG A 365 -39.36 -7.93 9.11
C ARG A 365 -40.37 -9.02 8.80
N PHE A 366 -39.92 -10.17 8.29
CA PHE A 366 -40.76 -11.36 8.17
C PHE A 366 -40.64 -12.20 9.44
N ILE A 367 -41.78 -12.62 9.99
CA ILE A 367 -41.80 -13.55 11.12
C ILE A 367 -41.34 -14.91 10.60
N GLY A 368 -40.14 -15.37 11.02
CA GLY A 368 -39.66 -16.73 10.77
C GLY A 368 -38.40 -16.89 9.91
N PHE A 369 -37.83 -15.82 9.34
CA PHE A 369 -36.55 -15.86 8.61
C PHE A 369 -35.42 -15.20 9.42
N GLN A 370 -34.18 -15.68 9.24
CA GLN A 370 -32.98 -15.25 9.97
C GLN A 370 -32.33 -13.96 9.44
N SER A 371 -32.75 -13.44 8.28
CA SER A 371 -32.17 -12.24 7.66
C SER A 371 -33.18 -11.10 7.51
N ASP A 372 -32.74 -9.88 7.83
CA ASP A 372 -33.49 -8.65 7.55
C ASP A 372 -33.55 -8.41 6.04
N GLN A 373 -34.76 -8.20 5.50
CA GLN A 373 -34.94 -7.75 4.12
C GLN A 373 -35.27 -6.25 4.10
N TYR A 374 -34.91 -5.58 3.02
CA TYR A 374 -35.10 -4.14 2.84
C TYR A 374 -35.84 -3.89 1.54
N SER A 375 -36.75 -2.92 1.47
CA SER A 375 -37.33 -2.45 0.20
C SER A 375 -36.81 -1.07 -0.11
N PHE A 376 -36.26 -0.90 -1.31
CA PHE A 376 -35.74 0.37 -1.79
C PHE A 376 -36.82 1.48 -1.74
N LYS A 377 -36.43 2.70 -1.35
CA LYS A 377 -37.35 3.86 -1.33
C LYS A 377 -36.79 5.10 -2.00
N GLN A 378 -35.57 5.50 -1.68
CA GLN A 378 -34.97 6.71 -2.22
C GLN A 378 -33.44 6.61 -2.19
N LEU A 379 -32.79 7.20 -3.19
CA LEU A 379 -31.36 7.42 -3.25
C LEU A 379 -31.12 8.94 -3.29
N LEU A 380 -30.26 9.45 -2.40
CA LEU A 380 -29.86 10.86 -2.39
C LEU A 380 -28.36 10.96 -2.69
N PHE A 381 -28.00 11.59 -3.82
CA PHE A 381 -26.59 11.87 -4.12
C PHE A 381 -26.06 12.98 -3.21
N ILE A 382 -24.99 12.68 -2.47
CA ILE A 382 -24.42 13.58 -1.46
C ILE A 382 -23.91 14.88 -2.13
N SER A 383 -23.28 14.78 -3.30
CA SER A 383 -22.81 15.94 -4.07
C SER A 383 -23.92 16.93 -4.48
N GLN A 384 -25.17 16.48 -4.54
CA GLN A 384 -26.34 17.29 -4.91
C GLN A 384 -27.09 17.89 -3.71
N HIS A 385 -26.65 17.60 -2.49
CA HIS A 385 -27.32 18.07 -1.27
C HIS A 385 -26.35 18.89 -0.41
N ARG A 386 -26.91 19.66 0.53
CA ARG A 386 -26.20 20.28 1.64
C ARG A 386 -26.83 19.81 2.96
N LEU A 387 -26.01 19.75 3.99
CA LEU A 387 -26.43 19.34 5.33
C LEU A 387 -26.71 20.58 6.18
N GLU A 388 -27.88 20.64 6.80
CA GLU A 388 -28.26 21.73 7.71
C GLU A 388 -28.59 21.16 9.10
N ASP A 389 -27.87 21.64 10.12
CA ASP A 389 -28.21 21.36 11.51
C ASP A 389 -29.40 22.21 11.95
N TYR A 390 -30.35 21.60 12.64
CA TYR A 390 -31.43 22.31 13.30
C TYR A 390 -31.40 22.04 14.79
N THR A 391 -30.95 23.02 15.57
CA THR A 391 -30.94 22.93 17.03
C THR A 391 -32.38 23.05 17.55
N THR A 392 -32.95 21.94 18.02
CA THR A 392 -34.28 21.95 18.63
C THR A 392 -34.28 22.81 19.89
N ARG A 393 -35.16 23.83 20.00
CA ARG A 393 -35.42 24.48 21.29
C ARG A 393 -35.92 23.40 22.25
N LYS A 394 -35.28 23.24 23.42
CA LYS A 394 -35.64 22.23 24.43
C LYS A 394 -37.14 22.31 24.74
N LEU A 395 -37.93 21.39 24.17
CA LEU A 395 -39.31 21.17 24.58
C LEU A 395 -39.27 20.39 25.90
N LEU A 396 -40.05 20.84 26.88
CA LEU A 396 -40.19 20.24 28.22
C LEU A 396 -40.95 18.88 28.18
N SER A 397 -40.74 18.07 27.15
CA SER A 397 -41.35 16.75 27.01
C SER A 397 -40.54 15.69 27.75
N ARG A 398 -41.24 14.74 28.37
CA ARG A 398 -40.64 13.65 29.17
C ARG A 398 -40.02 12.53 28.31
N ASP A 399 -40.34 12.46 27.01
CA ASP A 399 -39.75 11.52 26.06
C ASP A 399 -39.20 12.30 24.85
N ASN A 400 -37.90 12.61 24.87
CA ASN A 400 -37.20 13.33 23.81
C ASN A 400 -36.63 12.40 22.72
N ARG A 401 -36.96 11.11 22.75
CA ARG A 401 -36.51 10.17 21.72
C ARG A 401 -37.08 10.57 20.36
N TRP A 402 -36.25 10.55 19.33
CA TRP A 402 -36.61 10.96 17.96
C TRP A 402 -36.92 12.46 17.78
N SER A 403 -36.44 13.32 18.69
CA SER A 403 -36.60 14.79 18.58
C SER A 403 -35.36 15.52 18.07
N HIS A 404 -34.24 14.79 17.91
CA HIS A 404 -32.97 15.31 17.42
C HIS A 404 -32.98 15.24 15.89
N GLN A 405 -32.97 16.39 15.23
CA GLN A 405 -33.19 16.45 13.78
C GLN A 405 -32.09 17.20 13.02
N PHE A 406 -31.94 16.84 11.75
CA PHE A 406 -31.09 17.54 10.77
C PHE A 406 -31.74 17.41 9.39
N ASN A 407 -31.39 18.31 8.46
CA ASN A 407 -31.95 18.31 7.12
C ASN A 407 -30.89 17.99 6.06
N MET A 408 -31.25 17.20 5.05
CA MET A 408 -30.57 17.22 3.76
C MET A 408 -31.41 18.03 2.79
N VAL A 409 -30.84 19.14 2.32
CA VAL A 409 -31.49 20.10 1.43
C VAL A 409 -30.83 19.99 0.04
N PRO A 410 -31.60 19.82 -1.04
CA PRO A 410 -31.01 19.79 -2.38
C PRO A 410 -30.38 21.14 -2.74
N LYS A 411 -29.24 21.11 -3.44
CA LYS A 411 -28.53 22.30 -3.95
C LYS A 411 -29.31 22.96 -5.12
N SER A 412 -30.16 22.20 -5.81
CA SER A 412 -31.07 22.63 -6.89
C SER A 412 -32.54 22.42 -6.49
N GLU A 413 -33.49 22.71 -7.39
CA GLU A 413 -34.89 22.35 -7.16
C GLU A 413 -35.04 20.85 -6.84
N GLY A 414 -35.76 20.54 -5.77
CA GLY A 414 -35.89 19.18 -5.27
C GLY A 414 -36.61 19.12 -3.92
N THR A 415 -36.63 17.94 -3.33
CA THR A 415 -37.33 17.69 -2.05
C THR A 415 -36.36 17.72 -0.89
N THR A 416 -36.63 18.55 0.12
CA THR A 416 -35.91 18.52 1.40
C THR A 416 -36.36 17.31 2.23
N TYR A 417 -35.41 16.66 2.90
CA TYR A 417 -35.67 15.58 3.84
C TYR A 417 -35.18 15.96 5.24
N THR A 418 -36.06 15.83 6.23
CA THR A 418 -35.69 15.96 7.65
C THR A 418 -35.51 14.58 8.25
N PHE A 419 -34.34 14.34 8.83
CA PHE A 419 -33.96 13.11 9.52
C PHE A 419 -34.10 13.33 11.02
N TYR A 420 -34.64 12.33 11.71
CA TYR A 420 -34.83 12.33 13.15
C TYR A 420 -34.07 11.14 13.75
N ALA A 421 -33.12 11.42 14.65
CA ALA A 421 -32.32 10.44 15.37
C ALA A 421 -32.83 10.25 16.82
N ARG A 422 -32.51 9.10 17.44
CA ARG A 422 -33.01 8.78 18.80
C ARG A 422 -32.39 9.68 19.87
N SER A 423 -31.12 10.03 19.74
CA SER A 423 -30.35 10.88 20.66
C SER A 423 -29.55 11.94 19.89
N GLU A 424 -29.06 12.97 20.60
CA GLU A 424 -28.17 13.98 20.04
C GLU A 424 -26.87 13.34 19.53
N ASP A 425 -26.30 12.41 20.29
CA ASP A 425 -25.09 11.67 19.90
C ASP A 425 -25.29 10.92 18.57
N GLN A 426 -26.42 10.24 18.39
CA GLN A 426 -26.74 9.59 17.13
C GLN A 426 -26.86 10.60 15.99
N LYS A 427 -27.57 11.72 16.21
CA LYS A 427 -27.65 12.81 15.22
C LYS A 427 -26.25 13.26 14.82
N MET A 428 -25.36 13.53 15.78
CA MET A 428 -24.00 13.98 15.52
C MET A 428 -23.18 12.94 14.74
N LYS A 429 -23.33 11.65 15.04
CA LYS A 429 -22.69 10.56 14.28
C LYS A 429 -23.17 10.49 12.83
N TRP A 430 -24.49 10.53 12.62
CA TRP A 430 -25.07 10.54 11.27
C TRP A 430 -24.64 11.77 10.47
N MET A 431 -24.69 12.95 11.09
CA MET A 431 -24.24 14.19 10.45
C MET A 431 -22.75 14.15 10.11
N LYS A 432 -21.91 13.66 11.03
CA LYS A 432 -20.48 13.49 10.79
C LYS A 432 -20.20 12.54 9.63
N ALA A 433 -20.87 11.40 9.57
CA ALA A 433 -20.73 10.45 8.46
C ALA A 433 -21.07 11.09 7.10
N ILE A 434 -22.18 11.84 7.01
CA ILE A 434 -22.55 12.56 5.78
C ILE A 434 -21.53 13.66 5.46
N GLN A 435 -21.05 14.38 6.47
CA GLN A 435 -20.10 15.48 6.29
C GLN A 435 -18.71 14.98 5.83
N ASP A 436 -18.24 13.87 6.39
CA ASP A 436 -16.99 13.21 5.99
C ASP A 436 -17.11 12.70 4.54
N ALA A 437 -18.26 12.10 4.18
CA ALA A 437 -18.58 11.71 2.80
C ALA A 437 -18.61 12.92 1.84
N MET A 438 -19.21 14.04 2.25
CA MET A 438 -19.20 15.29 1.48
C MET A 438 -17.77 15.77 1.21
N ASP A 439 -16.91 15.78 2.23
CA ASP A 439 -15.50 16.18 2.10
C ASP A 439 -14.67 15.15 1.32
N ASN A 440 -15.08 13.88 1.21
CA ASN A 440 -14.48 12.91 0.28
C ASN A 440 -14.85 13.21 -1.18
N ASN A 441 -16.08 13.64 -1.46
CA ASN A 441 -16.49 13.95 -2.84
C ASN A 441 -15.91 15.29 -3.33
N GLU A 442 -15.93 16.30 -2.47
CA GLU A 442 -15.47 17.65 -2.76
C GLU A 442 -14.49 18.12 -1.67
N PRO A 443 -13.25 17.57 -1.62
CA PRO A 443 -12.29 17.94 -0.60
C PRO A 443 -11.97 19.43 -0.66
N SER A 444 -12.10 20.11 0.47
CA SER A 444 -11.80 21.55 0.55
C SER A 444 -10.35 21.87 0.14
N VAL A 445 -9.43 20.92 0.37
CA VAL A 445 -8.02 20.99 -0.03
C VAL A 445 -7.78 21.07 -1.53
N CYS A 446 -8.75 20.66 -2.37
CA CYS A 446 -8.66 20.83 -3.82
C CYS A 446 -8.55 22.30 -4.24
N ASN A 447 -9.04 23.23 -3.41
CA ASN A 447 -8.93 24.68 -3.66
C ASN A 447 -7.50 25.21 -3.53
N LEU A 448 -6.58 24.43 -2.96
CA LEU A 448 -5.17 24.80 -2.77
C LEU A 448 -4.30 24.47 -3.99
N THR A 449 -4.85 23.77 -4.97
CA THR A 449 -4.14 23.35 -6.18
C THR A 449 -4.91 23.70 -7.44
N SER A 450 -4.21 23.83 -8.56
CA SER A 450 -4.81 23.98 -9.89
C SER A 450 -5.32 22.66 -10.48
N HIS A 451 -5.06 21.52 -9.83
CA HIS A 451 -5.52 20.22 -10.30
C HIS A 451 -7.02 20.02 -10.06
N LYS A 452 -7.69 19.32 -10.99
CA LYS A 452 -9.10 18.92 -10.85
C LYS A 452 -9.21 17.47 -10.42
N PHE A 453 -8.96 17.23 -9.14
CA PHE A 453 -9.03 15.89 -8.57
C PHE A 453 -10.46 15.37 -8.45
N ILE A 454 -10.64 14.10 -8.78
CA ILE A 454 -11.84 13.32 -8.47
C ILE A 454 -11.46 12.06 -7.73
N MET A 455 -12.30 11.67 -6.77
CA MET A 455 -12.20 10.37 -6.13
C MET A 455 -12.28 9.28 -7.21
N HIS A 456 -11.36 8.31 -7.17
CA HIS A 456 -11.18 7.34 -8.25
C HIS A 456 -10.83 5.95 -7.70
N SER A 457 -11.43 4.93 -8.30
CA SER A 457 -11.05 3.54 -8.09
C SER A 457 -10.03 3.12 -9.15
N PHE A 458 -8.88 2.62 -8.70
CA PHE A 458 -7.81 2.11 -9.55
C PHE A 458 -7.91 0.58 -9.61
N ASP A 459 -7.88 0.02 -10.82
CA ASP A 459 -8.01 -1.44 -11.02
C ASP A 459 -6.72 -2.21 -10.69
N THR A 460 -5.61 -1.49 -10.51
CA THR A 460 -4.30 -2.08 -10.20
C THR A 460 -3.56 -1.26 -9.16
N PRO A 461 -2.58 -1.87 -8.47
CA PRO A 461 -1.78 -1.14 -7.49
C PRO A 461 -1.18 0.11 -8.13
N THR A 462 -1.46 1.25 -7.50
CA THR A 462 -1.08 2.57 -8.01
C THR A 462 -0.38 3.32 -6.89
N VAL A 463 0.70 4.03 -7.20
CA VAL A 463 1.43 4.85 -6.23
C VAL A 463 0.98 6.31 -6.29
N CYS A 464 1.02 6.97 -5.14
CA CYS A 464 0.78 8.40 -5.03
C CYS A 464 1.95 9.17 -5.63
N TYR A 465 1.65 10.11 -6.53
CA TYR A 465 2.64 10.95 -7.20
C TYR A 465 3.51 11.77 -6.23
N HIS A 466 2.96 12.14 -5.07
CA HIS A 466 3.68 12.99 -4.11
C HIS A 466 4.55 12.20 -3.14
N CYS A 467 3.99 11.19 -2.46
CA CYS A 467 4.70 10.47 -1.39
C CYS A 467 5.27 9.11 -1.82
N SER A 468 5.02 8.70 -3.07
CA SER A 468 5.45 7.42 -3.65
C SER A 468 4.94 6.15 -2.94
N LYS A 469 4.01 6.30 -1.97
CA LYS A 469 3.33 5.19 -1.29
C LYS A 469 2.12 4.71 -2.07
N TYR A 470 1.71 3.45 -1.91
CA TYR A 470 0.54 2.91 -2.59
C TYR A 470 -0.76 3.62 -2.19
N LEU A 471 -1.66 3.78 -3.17
CA LEU A 471 -3.08 4.07 -2.95
C LEU A 471 -3.75 2.75 -2.56
N LYS A 472 -4.15 2.63 -1.31
CA LYS A 472 -4.51 1.36 -0.68
C LYS A 472 -6.02 1.11 -0.77
N GLY A 473 -6.41 -0.16 -0.87
CA GLY A 473 -7.80 -0.61 -0.99
C GLY A 473 -8.21 -1.03 -2.39
N CYS A 474 -9.49 -1.36 -2.57
CA CYS A 474 -10.10 -1.89 -3.78
C CYS A 474 -11.03 -0.89 -4.48
N ILE A 475 -11.59 0.07 -3.74
CA ILE A 475 -12.48 1.10 -4.28
C ILE A 475 -12.07 2.47 -3.74
N PHE A 476 -12.14 3.51 -4.57
CA PHE A 476 -11.88 4.89 -4.18
C PHE A 476 -10.59 5.08 -3.34
N GLN A 477 -9.51 4.39 -3.73
CA GLN A 477 -8.24 4.39 -2.98
C GLN A 477 -7.57 5.76 -2.89
N GLY A 478 -7.95 6.68 -3.78
CA GLY A 478 -7.41 8.03 -3.83
C GLY A 478 -8.09 8.89 -4.87
N TYR A 479 -7.34 9.87 -5.35
CA TYR A 479 -7.84 10.89 -6.26
C TYR A 479 -7.02 10.93 -7.53
N LYS A 480 -7.70 11.09 -8.66
CA LYS A 480 -7.08 11.25 -9.98
C LYS A 480 -7.42 12.61 -10.55
N CYS A 481 -6.40 13.33 -11.03
CA CYS A 481 -6.63 14.60 -11.72
C CYS A 481 -7.28 14.34 -13.08
N LYS A 482 -8.39 15.01 -13.39
CA LYS A 482 -9.09 14.87 -14.69
C LYS A 482 -8.29 15.38 -15.88
N GLU A 483 -7.30 16.25 -15.64
CA GLU A 483 -6.58 16.95 -16.71
C GLU A 483 -5.22 16.32 -16.99
N CYS A 484 -4.38 16.12 -15.95
CA CYS A 484 -3.03 15.56 -16.11
C CYS A 484 -2.89 14.12 -15.58
N PHE A 485 -3.98 13.50 -15.13
CA PHE A 485 -4.07 12.08 -14.74
C PHE A 485 -3.18 11.59 -13.59
N ILE A 486 -2.47 12.47 -12.89
CA ILE A 486 -1.74 12.08 -11.67
C ILE A 486 -2.70 11.57 -10.60
N SER A 487 -2.19 10.64 -9.81
CA SER A 487 -2.92 9.95 -8.75
C SER A 487 -2.31 10.29 -7.39
N VAL A 488 -3.12 10.68 -6.41
CA VAL A 488 -2.66 11.10 -5.07
C VAL A 488 -3.59 10.64 -3.96
N HIS A 489 -3.07 10.50 -2.74
CA HIS A 489 -3.91 10.39 -1.54
C HIS A 489 -4.64 11.71 -1.28
N LYS A 490 -5.77 11.67 -0.55
CA LYS A 490 -6.49 12.87 -0.10
C LYS A 490 -5.58 13.90 0.58
N LEU A 491 -4.73 13.42 1.50
CA LEU A 491 -3.79 14.25 2.26
C LEU A 491 -2.63 14.80 1.41
N CYS A 492 -2.36 14.20 0.24
CA CYS A 492 -1.31 14.64 -0.67
C CYS A 492 -1.80 15.62 -1.75
N ILE A 493 -3.11 15.92 -1.81
CA ILE A 493 -3.67 16.88 -2.76
C ILE A 493 -3.00 18.26 -2.66
N PRO A 494 -2.79 18.87 -1.47
CA PRO A 494 -2.15 20.19 -1.38
C PRO A 494 -0.74 20.23 -1.96
N GLU A 495 0.00 19.12 -1.83
CA GLU A 495 1.41 19.02 -2.20
C GLU A 495 1.61 18.57 -3.67
N SER A 496 0.53 18.45 -4.44
CA SER A 496 0.54 17.94 -5.82
C SER A 496 1.05 18.93 -6.88
N GLY A 497 1.46 20.13 -6.49
CA GLY A 497 1.99 21.16 -7.39
C GLY A 497 0.94 21.74 -8.36
N ARG A 498 1.39 22.12 -9.56
CA ARG A 498 0.54 22.75 -10.60
C ARG A 498 0.13 21.76 -11.70
N CYS A 499 -1.08 21.92 -12.22
CA CYS A 499 -1.64 21.10 -13.28
C CYS A 499 -1.08 21.49 -14.65
N GLY A 500 -0.92 20.52 -15.55
CA GLY A 500 -0.55 20.75 -16.96
C GLY A 500 0.95 20.92 -17.27
N LEU A 501 1.84 20.87 -16.27
CA LEU A 501 3.30 20.84 -16.49
C LEU A 501 3.84 19.42 -16.81
N ILE A 502 2.95 18.45 -16.95
CA ILE A 502 3.26 17.05 -17.23
C ILE A 502 2.88 16.79 -18.69
N SER A 503 3.88 16.51 -19.53
CA SER A 503 3.65 16.16 -20.94
C SER A 503 2.76 14.91 -21.06
N PRO A 504 1.86 14.79 -22.06
CA PRO A 504 0.94 13.65 -22.23
C PRO A 504 1.60 12.30 -22.60
N GLN A 505 2.86 12.06 -22.26
CA GLN A 505 3.52 10.76 -22.45
C GLN A 505 3.82 10.02 -21.15
N SER A 506 3.49 10.57 -19.98
CA SER A 506 3.52 9.84 -18.70
C SER A 506 2.18 9.18 -18.34
N THR A 507 1.28 9.02 -19.31
CA THR A 507 0.13 8.10 -19.24
C THR A 507 0.44 6.84 -20.03
N THR A 508 1.51 6.15 -19.68
CA THR A 508 1.51 4.69 -19.81
C THR A 508 1.22 4.18 -18.41
N THR A 509 0.01 3.68 -18.23
CA THR A 509 -0.26 2.57 -17.32
C THR A 509 0.98 1.69 -17.18
N HIS A 510 1.59 1.61 -15.99
CA HIS A 510 2.37 0.43 -15.59
C HIS A 510 1.41 -0.76 -15.35
N ASN A 511 0.58 -1.03 -16.36
CA ASN A 511 -0.15 -2.25 -16.60
C ASN A 511 0.04 -2.59 -18.08
N THR A 512 1.10 -3.35 -18.35
CA THR A 512 0.96 -4.44 -19.30
C THR A 512 0.72 -5.71 -18.50
N MET A 513 -0.45 -6.27 -18.77
CA MET A 513 -1.12 -7.42 -18.19
C MET A 513 -0.30 -8.72 -18.18
N PHE A 514 -0.55 -9.53 -17.15
CA PHE A 514 -0.73 -10.98 -17.33
C PHE A 514 -2.07 -11.25 -18.02
N GLN A 515 -2.07 -11.88 -19.20
CA GLN A 515 -3.12 -12.81 -19.63
C GLN A 515 -2.52 -13.96 -20.48
N ASN A 516 -2.98 -15.17 -20.14
CA ASN A 516 -2.51 -16.50 -20.53
C ASN A 516 -2.61 -16.87 -22.02
N LYS A 517 -1.70 -17.75 -22.51
CA LYS A 517 -1.97 -19.07 -23.13
C LYS A 517 -0.72 -19.64 -23.84
N PHE A 518 -0.35 -20.89 -23.53
CA PHE A 518 0.47 -21.74 -24.43
C PHE A 518 -0.30 -21.99 -25.74
N PRO A 519 0.38 -22.03 -26.90
CA PRO A 519 0.92 -23.31 -27.41
C PRO A 519 2.32 -23.23 -28.07
N ASN A 520 2.91 -24.41 -28.21
CA ASN A 520 4.22 -24.77 -28.74
C ASN A 520 4.66 -24.13 -30.09
N ASN A 521 6.00 -24.09 -30.21
CA ASN A 521 6.87 -24.29 -31.39
C ASN A 521 7.56 -23.07 -32.05
N PHE A 522 8.91 -23.13 -32.00
CA PHE A 522 9.96 -22.55 -32.89
C PHE A 522 9.85 -21.04 -33.17
N ASP A 523 10.85 -20.17 -32.94
CA ASP A 523 12.27 -20.26 -33.30
C ASP A 523 13.13 -19.28 -32.47
N ARG A 524 14.43 -19.61 -32.37
CA ARG A 524 15.51 -18.81 -31.77
C ARG A 524 15.75 -17.52 -32.55
N HIS A 525 15.85 -16.35 -31.89
CA HIS A 525 16.90 -15.34 -32.11
C HIS A 525 16.86 -14.23 -31.03
N ARG A 526 18.05 -13.78 -30.64
CA ARG A 526 18.40 -12.88 -29.52
C ARG A 526 17.62 -11.55 -29.50
N SER A 527 17.12 -11.14 -28.33
CA SER A 527 16.76 -9.75 -28.00
C SER A 527 17.38 -9.36 -26.66
N HIS A 528 18.24 -8.33 -26.66
CA HIS A 528 18.71 -7.62 -25.48
C HIS A 528 17.54 -6.88 -24.84
N ASP A 529 17.41 -7.00 -23.52
CA ASP A 529 16.33 -6.44 -22.71
C ASP A 529 16.60 -4.94 -22.42
N TRP A 530 15.59 -4.08 -22.54
CA TRP A 530 15.70 -2.61 -22.45
C TRP A 530 15.25 -2.09 -21.06
N SER A 531 15.81 -2.62 -19.98
CA SER A 531 15.43 -2.31 -18.58
C SER A 531 16.28 -1.21 -17.90
N ASP A 532 17.35 -0.72 -18.52
CA ASP A 532 18.30 0.21 -17.89
C ASP A 532 17.88 1.71 -17.94
N ASN A 533 16.82 2.07 -18.66
CA ASN A 533 16.50 3.48 -18.92
C ASN A 533 15.87 4.23 -17.74
N ASP A 534 15.16 3.57 -16.82
CA ASP A 534 14.41 4.26 -15.75
C ASP A 534 15.33 4.92 -14.71
N THR A 535 16.46 4.28 -14.37
CA THR A 535 17.45 4.84 -13.42
C THR A 535 18.20 6.07 -13.96
N LEU A 536 18.33 6.19 -15.28
CA LEU A 536 19.05 7.29 -15.92
C LEU A 536 18.25 8.60 -15.89
N THR A 537 16.92 8.52 -15.82
CA THR A 537 16.03 9.69 -15.82
C THR A 537 16.16 10.60 -14.59
N GLU A 538 16.73 10.09 -13.49
CA GLU A 538 16.99 10.84 -12.26
C GLU A 538 18.21 11.78 -12.39
N HIS A 539 19.06 11.56 -13.38
CA HIS A 539 20.26 12.35 -13.59
C HIS A 539 19.99 13.58 -14.47
N LEU A 540 20.33 14.77 -13.96
CA LEU A 540 20.17 16.05 -14.67
C LEU A 540 20.91 16.14 -16.01
N TRP A 541 21.86 15.24 -16.27
CA TRP A 541 22.56 15.16 -17.55
C TRP A 541 21.86 14.26 -18.57
N PHE A 542 20.89 13.43 -18.18
CA PHE A 542 20.20 12.53 -19.10
C PHE A 542 18.93 13.20 -19.65
N VAL A 543 18.77 13.18 -20.98
CA VAL A 543 17.67 13.88 -21.67
C VAL A 543 16.77 12.95 -22.49
N GLY A 544 16.92 11.63 -22.32
CA GLY A 544 16.16 10.64 -23.09
C GLY A 544 16.47 10.66 -24.58
N GLU A 545 15.48 10.30 -25.41
CA GLU A 545 15.61 10.28 -26.86
C GLU A 545 15.78 11.68 -27.45
N MET A 546 16.92 11.93 -28.11
CA MET A 546 17.22 13.20 -28.74
C MET A 546 18.21 13.01 -29.90
N ASP A 547 17.94 13.62 -31.04
CA ASP A 547 18.84 13.60 -32.19
C ASP A 547 20.06 14.55 -32.01
N ARG A 548 21.00 14.46 -32.96
CA ARG A 548 22.24 15.23 -32.92
C ARG A 548 22.00 16.74 -33.11
N ASP A 549 21.11 17.11 -34.01
CA ASP A 549 20.91 18.50 -34.42
C ASP A 549 20.16 19.28 -33.34
N ARG A 550 19.20 18.62 -32.68
CA ARG A 550 18.52 19.14 -31.49
C ARG A 550 19.48 19.34 -30.33
N ALA A 551 20.33 18.35 -30.03
CA ALA A 551 21.35 18.48 -28.99
C ALA A 551 22.36 19.61 -29.29
N THR A 552 22.71 19.80 -30.56
CA THR A 552 23.57 20.92 -31.01
C THR A 552 22.90 22.25 -30.72
N THR A 553 21.65 22.41 -31.17
CA THR A 553 20.87 23.64 -31.00
C THR A 553 20.74 24.04 -29.52
N LEU A 554 20.51 23.07 -28.63
CA LEU A 554 20.34 23.31 -27.20
C LEU A 554 21.64 23.69 -26.49
N LEU A 555 22.78 23.10 -26.91
CA LEU A 555 24.07 23.35 -26.27
C LEU A 555 24.83 24.53 -26.89
N GLU A 556 24.44 25.02 -28.06
CA GLU A 556 25.19 26.06 -28.79
C GLU A 556 25.28 27.38 -28.03
N SER A 557 24.21 27.77 -27.33
CA SER A 557 24.15 28.96 -26.47
C SER A 557 24.73 28.78 -25.07
N GLU A 558 25.14 27.56 -24.72
CA GLU A 558 25.61 27.23 -23.38
C GLU A 558 27.11 27.49 -23.18
N SER A 559 27.52 27.54 -21.91
CA SER A 559 28.93 27.66 -21.53
C SER A 559 29.74 26.40 -21.84
N ASP A 560 31.02 26.56 -22.16
CA ASP A 560 31.94 25.43 -22.34
C ASP A 560 32.00 24.51 -21.11
N GLY A 561 31.81 23.22 -21.34
CA GLY A 561 31.70 22.19 -20.29
C GLY A 561 30.27 21.78 -19.97
N THR A 562 29.25 22.41 -20.56
CA THR A 562 27.85 21.96 -20.45
C THR A 562 27.62 20.71 -21.31
N TYR A 563 26.99 19.67 -20.75
CA TYR A 563 26.82 18.37 -21.40
C TYR A 563 25.47 17.72 -21.14
N LEU A 564 25.11 16.78 -22.02
CA LEU A 564 23.97 15.88 -21.88
C LEU A 564 24.27 14.50 -22.47
N VAL A 565 23.60 13.48 -21.96
CA VAL A 565 23.56 12.13 -22.52
C VAL A 565 22.18 11.87 -23.09
N ARG A 566 22.13 11.40 -24.34
CA ARG A 566 20.91 11.17 -25.11
C ARG A 566 20.85 9.77 -25.70
N ILE A 567 19.64 9.24 -25.87
CA ILE A 567 19.35 8.07 -26.69
C ILE A 567 19.27 8.52 -28.15
N ARG A 568 20.01 7.86 -29.03
CA ARG A 568 20.05 8.18 -30.46
C ARG A 568 18.86 7.52 -31.17
N PRO A 569 17.97 8.28 -31.84
CA PRO A 569 16.82 7.71 -32.56
C PRO A 569 17.24 6.73 -33.67
N GLN A 570 18.37 7.00 -34.32
CA GLN A 570 18.94 6.15 -35.37
C GLN A 570 19.55 4.83 -34.84
N GLY A 571 19.60 4.64 -33.53
CA GLY A 571 20.21 3.47 -32.89
C GLY A 571 21.72 3.34 -33.12
N PRO A 572 22.30 2.17 -32.77
CA PRO A 572 23.70 1.86 -33.00
C PRO A 572 23.98 1.62 -34.49
N THR A 573 25.05 2.23 -35.01
CA THR A 573 25.43 2.08 -36.44
C THR A 573 26.53 1.05 -36.65
N ARG A 574 27.16 0.57 -35.58
CA ARG A 574 28.20 -0.45 -35.57
C ARG A 574 27.94 -1.42 -34.41
N PRO A 575 28.39 -2.69 -34.50
CA PRO A 575 28.12 -3.70 -33.47
C PRO A 575 28.61 -3.35 -32.06
N VAL A 576 29.66 -2.53 -31.95
CA VAL A 576 30.25 -2.10 -30.67
C VAL A 576 29.61 -0.82 -30.10
N GLU A 577 28.72 -0.17 -30.85
CA GLU A 577 28.07 1.05 -30.41
C GLU A 577 26.79 0.73 -29.62
N THR A 578 26.50 1.52 -28.58
CA THR A 578 25.23 1.48 -27.85
C THR A 578 24.21 2.43 -28.46
N VAL A 579 22.99 2.50 -27.92
CA VAL A 579 22.03 3.55 -28.28
C VAL A 579 22.41 4.94 -27.78
N TYR A 580 23.35 5.07 -26.84
CA TYR A 580 23.65 6.34 -26.17
C TYR A 580 24.71 7.19 -26.90
N ALA A 581 24.62 8.50 -26.71
CA ALA A 581 25.65 9.47 -27.08
C ALA A 581 25.78 10.58 -26.04
N LEU A 582 27.01 11.02 -25.78
CA LEU A 582 27.34 12.17 -24.96
C LEU A 582 27.54 13.39 -25.86
N SER A 583 26.81 14.47 -25.61
CA SER A 583 26.93 15.75 -26.32
C SER A 583 27.45 16.82 -25.36
N LEU A 584 28.45 17.60 -25.79
CA LEU A 584 29.21 18.51 -24.93
C LEU A 584 29.55 19.79 -25.69
N LYS A 585 29.33 20.95 -25.06
CA LYS A 585 29.79 22.25 -25.57
C LYS A 585 31.27 22.47 -25.22
N SER A 586 32.11 22.74 -26.22
CA SER A 586 33.53 23.05 -26.05
C SER A 586 34.09 23.86 -27.22
N ASN A 587 34.90 24.88 -26.94
CA ASN A 587 35.58 25.73 -27.94
C ASN A 587 34.61 26.28 -28.99
N ASN A 588 33.48 26.79 -28.52
CA ASN A 588 32.39 27.32 -29.34
C ASN A 588 31.77 26.33 -30.34
N GLN A 589 31.97 25.02 -30.17
CA GLN A 589 31.34 23.96 -30.96
C GLN A 589 30.69 22.92 -30.04
N VAL A 590 29.68 22.20 -30.55
CA VAL A 590 29.13 21.04 -29.86
C VAL A 590 29.83 19.78 -30.38
N LYS A 591 30.45 19.03 -29.48
CA LYS A 591 31.06 17.73 -29.76
C LYS A 591 30.08 16.62 -29.37
N HIS A 592 30.01 15.59 -30.20
CA HIS A 592 29.19 14.41 -29.92
C HIS A 592 30.08 13.17 -29.95
N MET A 593 30.10 12.42 -28.84
CA MET A 593 30.79 11.14 -28.76
C MET A 593 29.75 10.03 -28.62
N LYS A 594 29.93 8.96 -29.40
CA LYS A 594 29.11 7.75 -29.27
C LYS A 594 29.63 6.94 -28.08
N ILE A 595 28.70 6.35 -27.33
CA ILE A 595 29.05 5.48 -26.21
C ILE A 595 29.03 4.05 -26.73
N CYS A 596 30.12 3.33 -26.50
CA CYS A 596 30.32 1.97 -26.99
C CYS A 596 30.27 0.98 -25.82
N GLU A 597 29.99 -0.27 -26.13
CA GLU A 597 29.90 -1.38 -25.18
C GLU A 597 30.80 -2.51 -25.65
N ARG A 598 31.50 -3.12 -24.70
CA ARG A 598 32.31 -4.32 -24.91
C ARG A 598 31.83 -5.39 -23.95
N LEU A 599 31.62 -6.59 -24.46
CA LEU A 599 31.29 -7.77 -23.67
C LEU A 599 32.53 -8.66 -23.54
N GLU A 600 33.05 -8.81 -22.33
CA GLU A 600 34.13 -9.77 -22.00
C GLU A 600 33.66 -10.67 -20.86
N ASP A 601 33.78 -11.99 -21.04
CA ASP A 601 33.42 -13.00 -20.04
C ASP A 601 32.01 -12.83 -19.42
N GLY A 602 31.06 -12.31 -20.21
CA GLY A 602 29.68 -12.06 -19.78
C GLY A 602 29.47 -10.76 -19.01
N ILE A 603 30.50 -9.94 -18.84
CA ILE A 603 30.43 -8.62 -18.21
C ILE A 603 30.43 -7.54 -19.30
N SER A 604 29.39 -6.70 -19.28
CA SER A 604 29.31 -5.52 -20.13
C SER A 604 30.16 -4.38 -19.56
N SER A 605 30.88 -3.68 -20.43
CA SER A 605 31.60 -2.45 -20.08
C SER A 605 31.43 -1.36 -21.12
N PHE A 606 31.09 -0.16 -20.67
CA PHE A 606 30.86 1.03 -21.47
C PHE A 606 32.13 1.86 -21.63
N TYR A 607 32.31 2.51 -22.77
CA TYR A 607 33.47 3.35 -23.03
C TYR A 607 33.23 4.41 -24.12
N LEU A 608 34.02 5.49 -24.07
CA LEU A 608 34.13 6.49 -25.15
C LEU A 608 35.33 6.23 -26.08
N SER A 609 36.34 5.52 -25.58
CA SER A 609 37.56 5.10 -26.30
C SER A 609 38.15 3.88 -25.60
N GLU A 610 38.74 2.96 -26.37
CA GLU A 610 39.27 1.67 -25.88
C GLU A 610 40.41 1.79 -24.85
N LYS A 611 40.84 3.01 -24.53
CA LYS A 611 41.79 3.28 -23.45
C LYS A 611 41.20 3.04 -22.05
N ARG A 612 39.87 3.11 -21.88
CA ARG A 612 39.24 3.01 -20.56
C ARG A 612 37.81 2.49 -20.63
N PHE A 613 37.48 1.56 -19.73
CA PHE A 613 36.20 0.85 -19.65
C PHE A 613 35.51 1.14 -18.30
N PHE A 614 34.18 1.22 -18.31
CA PHE A 614 33.35 1.54 -17.16
C PHE A 614 32.23 0.50 -17.01
N PRO A 615 31.84 0.14 -15.78
CA PRO A 615 30.83 -0.91 -15.57
C PRO A 615 29.41 -0.47 -15.98
N ASN A 616 29.13 0.83 -16.02
CA ASN A 616 27.86 1.38 -16.46
C ASN A 616 28.01 2.84 -16.94
N LEU A 617 26.93 3.40 -17.48
CA LEU A 617 26.87 4.75 -18.03
C LEU A 617 27.10 5.84 -16.97
N VAL A 618 26.59 5.63 -15.75
CA VAL A 618 26.71 6.59 -14.63
C VAL A 618 28.17 6.73 -14.20
N GLU A 619 28.90 5.62 -14.04
CA GLU A 619 30.32 5.63 -13.70
C GLU A 619 31.18 6.24 -14.82
N LEU A 620 30.80 6.06 -16.08
CA LEU A 620 31.43 6.74 -17.22
C LEU A 620 31.28 8.26 -17.09
N VAL A 621 30.07 8.76 -16.83
CA VAL A 621 29.81 10.20 -16.66
C VAL A 621 30.54 10.75 -15.43
N ASN A 622 30.39 10.11 -14.27
CA ASN A 622 31.05 10.46 -13.01
C ASN A 622 32.58 10.59 -13.18
N PHE A 623 33.18 9.71 -13.99
CA PHE A 623 34.60 9.77 -14.27
C PHE A 623 34.98 11.04 -15.05
N TYR A 624 34.30 11.35 -16.14
CA TYR A 624 34.62 12.52 -16.98
C TYR A 624 34.13 13.86 -16.40
N GLU A 625 33.30 13.84 -15.37
CA GLU A 625 33.07 15.02 -14.52
C GLU A 625 34.34 15.41 -13.74
N ARG A 626 35.15 14.41 -13.37
CA ARG A 626 36.36 14.60 -12.54
C ARG A 626 37.63 14.65 -13.37
N ASN A 627 37.65 14.07 -14.56
CA ASN A 627 38.83 13.88 -15.40
C ASN A 627 38.63 14.46 -16.80
N SER A 628 39.71 14.96 -17.40
CA SER A 628 39.63 15.61 -18.72
C SER A 628 39.43 14.60 -19.84
N LEU A 629 38.64 14.98 -20.85
CA LEU A 629 38.46 14.20 -22.07
C LEU A 629 39.73 14.16 -22.95
N SER A 630 40.77 14.94 -22.63
CA SER A 630 42.06 14.96 -23.36
C SER A 630 42.78 13.62 -23.38
N GLU A 631 42.56 12.78 -22.36
CA GLU A 631 43.13 11.44 -22.27
C GLU A 631 42.67 10.54 -23.44
N ASN A 632 41.44 10.78 -23.91
CA ASN A 632 40.76 9.96 -24.91
C ASN A 632 40.60 10.67 -26.26
N PHE A 633 40.61 12.01 -26.28
CA PHE A 633 40.38 12.83 -27.47
C PHE A 633 41.39 13.98 -27.55
N THR A 634 42.31 13.90 -28.51
CA THR A 634 43.33 14.93 -28.73
C THR A 634 42.68 16.28 -29.04
N GLY A 635 43.02 17.32 -28.27
CA GLY A 635 42.47 18.66 -28.43
C GLY A 635 41.12 18.92 -27.75
N LEU A 636 40.59 17.97 -26.96
CA LEU A 636 39.38 18.14 -26.15
C LEU A 636 39.73 18.18 -24.65
N ASP A 637 40.56 19.13 -24.24
CA ASP A 637 40.97 19.29 -22.84
C ASP A 637 39.91 20.01 -22.01
N ILE A 638 38.84 19.29 -21.71
CA ILE A 638 37.72 19.78 -20.93
C ILE A 638 37.06 18.63 -20.16
N LYS A 639 36.50 18.95 -19.00
CA LYS A 639 35.70 18.04 -18.17
C LYS A 639 34.21 18.24 -18.43
N LEU A 640 33.39 17.28 -18.04
CA LEU A 640 31.95 17.43 -17.94
C LEU A 640 31.64 18.32 -16.72
N LYS A 641 31.42 19.61 -16.94
CA LYS A 641 31.32 20.58 -15.84
C LYS A 641 29.89 20.75 -15.37
N TRP A 642 28.95 20.84 -16.30
CA TRP A 642 27.57 21.22 -15.99
C TRP A 642 26.58 20.33 -16.72
N PRO A 643 25.70 19.58 -16.01
CA PRO A 643 24.59 18.93 -16.67
C PRO A 643 23.71 19.98 -17.35
N PHE A 644 23.13 19.61 -18.50
CA PHE A 644 22.29 20.50 -19.29
C PHE A 644 21.07 20.97 -18.50
N CYS A 645 20.34 20.07 -17.82
CA CYS A 645 19.18 20.45 -17.02
C CYS A 645 19.62 21.19 -15.76
N ARG A 646 19.18 22.45 -15.58
CA ARG A 646 19.55 23.29 -14.43
C ARG A 646 18.35 23.54 -13.52
N ILE A 647 18.56 23.37 -12.22
CA ILE A 647 17.60 23.81 -11.20
C ILE A 647 18.02 25.22 -10.76
N LEU A 648 17.27 26.25 -11.18
CA LEU A 648 17.40 27.60 -10.62
C LEU A 648 16.46 27.77 -9.43
N ALA A 649 16.85 28.59 -8.47
CA ALA A 649 16.04 28.96 -7.32
C ALA A 649 16.12 30.47 -7.07
N VAL A 650 15.11 31.01 -6.40
CA VAL A 650 15.08 32.40 -5.90
C VAL A 650 15.11 32.38 -4.38
N ALA A 651 16.01 33.14 -3.78
CA ALA A 651 16.04 33.32 -2.33
C ALA A 651 14.77 34.04 -1.84
N LYS A 652 14.04 33.42 -0.91
CA LYS A 652 12.87 33.99 -0.23
C LYS A 652 13.22 34.80 0.99
N TYR A 653 14.37 34.54 1.58
CA TYR A 653 14.82 35.20 2.79
C TYR A 653 16.32 35.52 2.68
N ASN A 654 16.75 36.58 3.36
CA ASN A 654 18.17 36.87 3.52
C ASN A 654 18.84 35.79 4.38
N PHE A 655 20.01 35.32 3.99
CA PHE A 655 20.82 34.39 4.77
C PHE A 655 22.24 34.94 4.92
N SER A 656 22.65 35.15 6.17
CA SER A 656 23.98 35.62 6.54
C SER A 656 24.85 34.44 6.99
N PRO A 657 25.93 34.11 6.27
CA PRO A 657 26.82 32.99 6.59
C PRO A 657 27.44 33.13 7.98
N THR A 658 27.48 32.04 8.74
CA THR A 658 28.26 31.90 9.98
C THR A 658 29.59 31.18 9.75
N GLU A 659 29.70 30.44 8.64
CA GLU A 659 30.88 29.65 8.27
C GLU A 659 31.37 30.01 6.86
N SER A 660 32.65 29.77 6.58
CA SER A 660 33.30 30.15 5.30
C SER A 660 32.85 29.33 4.08
N ASN A 661 32.22 28.17 4.31
CA ASN A 661 31.65 27.29 3.28
C ASN A 661 30.19 27.60 2.93
N GLN A 662 29.57 28.57 3.62
CA GLN A 662 28.17 28.94 3.45
C GLN A 662 28.00 30.09 2.44
N LEU A 663 26.97 29.98 1.59
CA LEU A 663 26.68 30.94 0.52
C LEU A 663 25.70 32.00 1.03
N PRO A 664 26.04 33.30 1.04
CA PRO A 664 25.12 34.35 1.46
C PRO A 664 23.96 34.46 0.47
N LEU A 665 22.73 34.57 0.99
CA LEU A 665 21.53 34.83 0.19
C LEU A 665 20.98 36.22 0.48
N LYS A 666 20.52 36.90 -0.57
CA LYS A 666 19.73 38.13 -0.45
C LYS A 666 18.35 37.84 -1.03
N GLU A 667 17.29 38.16 -0.30
CA GLU A 667 15.92 37.98 -0.75
C GLU A 667 15.73 38.56 -2.16
N GLY A 668 15.13 37.76 -3.03
CA GLY A 668 14.94 38.04 -4.45
C GLY A 668 16.11 37.66 -5.35
N CYS A 669 17.28 37.24 -4.83
CA CYS A 669 18.39 36.82 -5.69
C CYS A 669 18.14 35.44 -6.32
N THR A 670 18.56 35.30 -7.57
CA THR A 670 18.53 34.01 -8.27
C THR A 670 19.85 33.28 -8.08
N LEU A 671 19.78 31.98 -7.81
CA LEU A 671 20.92 31.10 -7.63
C LEU A 671 20.72 29.79 -8.37
N LYS A 672 21.82 29.15 -8.76
CA LYS A 672 21.81 27.82 -9.36
C LYS A 672 21.99 26.78 -8.25
N ILE A 673 21.10 25.80 -8.16
CA ILE A 673 21.28 24.64 -7.27
C ILE A 673 22.25 23.68 -7.96
N LEU A 674 23.32 23.34 -7.24
CA LEU A 674 24.39 22.46 -7.72
C LEU A 674 24.30 21.06 -7.10
N SER A 675 23.79 20.92 -5.87
CA SER A 675 23.55 19.63 -5.22
C SER A 675 22.50 19.74 -4.12
N LYS A 676 21.64 18.73 -4.02
CA LYS A 676 20.63 18.56 -2.95
C LYS A 676 20.99 17.42 -1.97
N GLU A 677 22.22 16.91 -1.99
CA GLU A 677 22.64 15.78 -1.11
C GLU A 677 22.47 16.06 0.40
N GLY A 678 22.42 17.33 0.80
CA GLY A 678 22.17 17.75 2.18
C GLY A 678 20.69 17.94 2.54
N ASP A 679 19.74 17.50 1.71
CA ASP A 679 18.31 17.79 1.85
C ASP A 679 17.73 17.35 3.21
N GLN A 680 18.14 16.17 3.68
CA GLN A 680 17.75 15.62 5.00
C GLN A 680 18.24 16.48 6.17
N LYS A 681 19.32 17.24 5.99
CA LYS A 681 19.89 18.16 6.98
C LYS A 681 19.40 19.60 6.80
N GLY A 682 18.56 19.85 5.79
CA GLY A 682 18.00 21.17 5.49
C GLY A 682 18.94 22.12 4.73
N TRP A 683 20.03 21.61 4.12
CA TRP A 683 21.02 22.43 3.41
C TRP A 683 21.19 21.97 1.96
N TRP A 684 21.27 22.92 1.04
CA TRP A 684 21.63 22.69 -0.36
C TRP A 684 22.92 23.41 -0.71
N LYS A 685 23.60 22.93 -1.76
CA LYS A 685 24.76 23.60 -2.34
C LYS A 685 24.35 24.30 -3.62
N GLY A 686 24.80 25.53 -3.81
CA GLY A 686 24.52 26.26 -5.04
C GLY A 686 25.47 27.40 -5.28
N GLN A 687 25.15 28.20 -6.28
CA GLN A 687 26.04 29.19 -6.87
C GLN A 687 25.33 30.49 -7.17
N ILE A 688 25.94 31.61 -6.77
CA ILE A 688 25.56 32.98 -7.15
C ILE A 688 26.80 33.66 -7.73
N GLY A 689 26.77 33.99 -9.03
CA GLY A 689 27.96 34.47 -9.75
C GLY A 689 29.09 33.43 -9.69
N ASP A 690 30.29 33.84 -9.26
CA ASP A 690 31.45 32.95 -9.12
C ASP A 690 31.56 32.27 -7.75
N LYS A 691 30.64 32.56 -6.81
CA LYS A 691 30.69 32.05 -5.44
C LYS A 691 29.83 30.79 -5.30
N ILE A 692 30.42 29.76 -4.70
CA ILE A 692 29.78 28.47 -4.41
C ILE A 692 29.80 28.23 -2.91
N GLY A 693 28.69 27.76 -2.36
CA GLY A 693 28.60 27.39 -0.94
C GLY A 693 27.27 26.77 -0.58
N PHE A 694 27.11 26.43 0.70
CA PHE A 694 25.90 25.85 1.25
C PHE A 694 24.94 26.90 1.78
N PHE A 695 23.65 26.71 1.58
CA PHE A 695 22.60 27.57 2.13
C PHE A 695 21.40 26.72 2.60
N PRO A 696 20.58 27.22 3.54
CA PRO A 696 19.43 26.48 4.02
C PRO A 696 18.36 26.35 2.93
N LYS A 697 17.86 25.13 2.67
CA LYS A 697 16.90 24.89 1.59
C LYS A 697 15.60 25.69 1.72
N VAL A 698 15.14 25.89 2.96
CA VAL A 698 13.90 26.63 3.25
C VAL A 698 14.02 28.14 2.95
N TYR A 699 15.22 28.62 2.66
CA TYR A 699 15.47 30.03 2.32
C TYR A 699 15.34 30.30 0.83
N VAL A 700 15.09 29.29 0.02
CA VAL A 700 14.97 29.42 -1.44
C VAL A 700 13.71 28.72 -1.94
N GLN A 701 13.16 29.22 -3.04
CA GLN A 701 12.11 28.54 -3.80
C GLN A 701 12.66 28.20 -5.16
N GLU A 702 12.58 26.93 -5.57
CA GLU A 702 12.93 26.53 -6.93
C GLU A 702 12.06 27.27 -7.94
N MET A 703 12.70 27.83 -8.96
CA MET A 703 12.01 28.41 -10.10
C MET A 703 11.53 27.25 -10.97
N ALA A 704 10.23 27.23 -11.27
CA ALA A 704 9.70 26.25 -12.22
C ALA A 704 10.39 26.46 -13.58
N ASN A 705 11.15 25.46 -14.00
CA ASN A 705 11.83 25.31 -15.29
C ASN A 705 12.51 26.57 -15.85
N THR A 706 13.83 26.63 -15.69
CA THR A 706 14.69 27.42 -16.58
C THR A 706 15.82 26.54 -17.10
N HIS A 707 15.49 25.90 -18.22
CA HIS A 707 16.29 25.10 -19.16
C HIS A 707 16.91 23.80 -18.63
#